data_AF-A0ABD2WW02-F1
#
_entry.id   AF-A0ABD2WW02-F1
#
_cell.length_a   1.000
_cell.length_b   1.000
_cell.length_c   1.000
_cell.angle_alpha   90.00
_cell.angle_beta   90.00
_cell.angle_gamma   90.00
#
_symmetry.space_group_name_H-M   'P 1'
#
loop_
_entity.id
_entity.type
_entity.pdbx_description
1 polymer ?
#
loop_
_entity_poly.entity_id
_entity_poly.type
_entity_poly.pdbx_seq_one_letter_code
_entity_poly.pdbx_strand_id
1 'polypeptide(L)'
;MPRGPKAAKSIEDIFEVLKKTMVFDENGKLLSKSASVWKTASNKLGKCLNPHTLYLYVNSDRFELKTKLKKYYQEQPEYDKVSAAIDRASFLKNQVPERNFIEFDEVEWHDISPVQLENKVILKDGWTHIMFDKIYSKLRVRCPFTFENHYVAKDGTIKFSGYCTECGNKLTASSCASDSPKIKMFVIETCDTSKMPHFKKRQLSGPLRKKVQKELIHYKPTAFQRKEAKDTMEFGEGSGPLVHTQGVLRKCRQSAEFHEHRVRPAKNVVDELLDMTLQEEWSNKIECVTEFPISVVFSSKEQKQLWNCISKQEDFSVSIDAAGRFVKKIQTYSTDLSSHIFLYVASASVGGTIVPIFQFLSEYQSANFLSSILQSIHKDGLPKIKHVVTDGSKALQNAISMCYNQCSYKFYLNLCHSRLMGNDQLDFSQMCYIRCDIAHLIKTITRWKCFKNESNKKDFYTHVIGYMTTLTELSEVLEVAKNIYTVCQSPNIPDGSRVAESLQSLLNNIKFHKTKICKENCTCDTCIEPIMESYEYLDTDNEKSDEIDTNNIRNFFENMQKETFRLKCDEDADDNDYFCPGLAKHLTTLLCEYPAWTNVMMQTFNTKICVATSGRSEALFADLRNVTEMTRPVSMHLFIAKYYNKFLNGQVILAMASIVDGKISSATKILTTENNSAIKSTVKKRGKYLESCLDIENIHQRPKIKSLTRMLKNANLEPPILHEKKVYTFKTSCMFDTVFELCLSAFSNFINFHNDVINECSEKDCLLGEMMKYARTLDYRTLKMKRLLLCLTKFKNIQGELFCDFSLGDLILKFFSECNYGLFYIIINPKEENEILNIRTIENHINKNLKNEVIKTFVFVDIESYVKTTSIVMEEIPTKISLQNYDFLLAGFIDYTVSNYNDNLYHFTNYSRSVKNFWVRKDNLSKQPHYITLKNCFTVKISQLLYVKSF
;
A
#
# COMPACT_ATOMS: atom_id res chain seq x y z
N MET A 1 -25.71 27.40 -25.09
CA MET A 1 -26.53 26.16 -25.12
C MET A 1 -25.70 24.99 -24.60
N PRO A 2 -26.11 24.32 -23.51
CA PRO A 2 -25.47 23.09 -23.06
C PRO A 2 -25.84 21.96 -24.01
N ARG A 3 -24.86 21.25 -24.57
CA ARG A 3 -25.10 20.08 -25.41
C ARG A 3 -25.60 18.95 -24.50
N GLY A 4 -26.87 18.59 -24.63
CA GLY A 4 -27.42 17.39 -23.99
C GLY A 4 -26.65 16.12 -24.39
N PRO A 5 -26.75 15.04 -23.58
CA PRO A 5 -26.07 13.79 -23.87
C PRO A 5 -26.53 13.23 -25.22
N LYS A 6 -25.57 13.00 -26.13
CA LYS A 6 -25.85 12.36 -27.43
C LYS A 6 -26.36 10.94 -27.19
N ALA A 7 -27.41 10.54 -27.92
CA ALA A 7 -28.00 9.21 -27.84
C ALA A 7 -26.93 8.09 -27.97
N ALA A 8 -26.99 7.10 -27.08
CA ALA A 8 -26.09 5.96 -27.10
C ALA A 8 -26.35 5.12 -28.37
N LYS A 9 -25.28 4.75 -29.08
CA LYS A 9 -25.34 3.85 -30.23
C LYS A 9 -25.66 2.43 -29.77
N SER A 10 -26.51 1.71 -30.51
CA SER A 10 -26.86 0.32 -30.22
C SER A 10 -25.64 -0.59 -30.29
N ILE A 11 -25.69 -1.74 -29.62
CA ILE A 11 -24.59 -2.71 -29.63
C ILE A 11 -24.42 -3.33 -31.02
N GLU A 12 -25.51 -3.45 -31.77
CA GLU A 12 -25.55 -3.90 -33.17
C GLU A 12 -24.81 -2.92 -34.08
N ASP A 13 -25.02 -1.60 -33.93
CA ASP A 13 -24.27 -0.58 -34.67
C ASP A 13 -22.76 -0.67 -34.39
N ILE A 14 -22.40 -0.92 -33.13
CA ILE A 14 -20.99 -1.09 -32.71
C ILE A 14 -20.40 -2.35 -33.37
N PHE A 15 -21.12 -3.46 -33.35
CA PHE A 15 -20.70 -4.70 -33.99
C PHE A 15 -20.48 -4.55 -35.51
N GLU A 16 -21.43 -3.90 -36.20
CA GLU A 16 -21.38 -3.63 -37.65
C GLU A 16 -20.18 -2.77 -38.07
N VAL A 17 -19.74 -1.85 -37.22
CA VAL A 17 -18.54 -1.05 -37.46
C VAL A 17 -17.26 -1.85 -37.15
N LEU A 18 -17.27 -2.62 -36.07
CA LEU A 18 -16.10 -3.38 -35.62
C LEU A 18 -15.77 -4.57 -36.54
N LYS A 19 -16.77 -5.20 -37.16
CA LYS A 19 -16.55 -6.27 -38.14
C LYS A 19 -15.85 -5.79 -39.41
N LYS A 20 -15.98 -4.49 -39.74
CA LYS A 20 -15.37 -3.83 -40.92
C LYS A 20 -14.02 -3.17 -40.63
N THR A 21 -13.48 -3.31 -39.43
CA THR A 21 -12.24 -2.61 -39.00
C THR A 21 -11.11 -3.53 -38.57
N MET A 22 -11.26 -4.85 -38.70
CA MET A 22 -10.23 -5.87 -38.38
C MET A 22 -9.55 -5.61 -37.03
N VAL A 23 -10.28 -5.84 -35.95
CA VAL A 23 -9.82 -5.52 -34.58
C VAL A 23 -8.97 -6.62 -33.92
N PHE A 24 -8.84 -7.77 -34.58
CA PHE A 24 -7.93 -8.85 -34.20
C PHE A 24 -6.73 -8.86 -35.13
N ASP A 25 -5.58 -9.25 -34.60
CA ASP A 25 -4.42 -9.60 -35.39
C ASP A 25 -4.59 -10.97 -36.06
N GLU A 26 -3.64 -11.29 -36.91
CA GLU A 26 -3.54 -12.54 -37.68
C GLU A 26 -3.52 -13.81 -36.81
N ASN A 27 -3.21 -13.72 -35.51
CA ASN A 27 -3.23 -14.85 -34.58
C ASN A 27 -4.55 -14.94 -33.79
N GLY A 28 -5.58 -14.17 -34.18
CA GLY A 28 -6.86 -14.09 -33.48
C GLY A 28 -6.76 -13.39 -32.12
N LYS A 29 -5.67 -12.66 -31.87
CA LYS A 29 -5.44 -11.89 -30.64
C LYS A 29 -5.86 -10.44 -30.86
N LEU A 30 -6.48 -9.84 -29.85
CA LEU A 30 -7.04 -8.50 -29.96
C LEU A 30 -5.94 -7.45 -30.13
N LEU A 31 -6.08 -6.55 -31.10
CA LEU A 31 -5.13 -5.46 -31.34
C LEU A 31 -5.03 -4.53 -30.14
N SER A 32 -3.81 -4.05 -29.86
CA SER A 32 -3.53 -3.21 -28.69
C SER A 32 -4.43 -1.96 -28.65
N LYS A 33 -4.69 -1.45 -27.44
CA LYS A 33 -5.51 -0.25 -27.21
C LYS A 33 -5.06 1.02 -27.97
N SER A 34 -3.81 1.05 -28.43
CA SER A 34 -3.22 2.15 -29.20
C SER A 34 -3.33 1.98 -30.72
N ALA A 35 -3.87 0.86 -31.20
CA ALA A 35 -4.01 0.61 -32.63
C ALA A 35 -4.96 1.62 -33.29
N SER A 36 -4.60 2.08 -34.49
CA SER A 36 -5.36 3.08 -35.25
C SER A 36 -6.79 2.63 -35.57
N VAL A 37 -7.02 1.32 -35.66
CA VAL A 37 -8.35 0.70 -35.89
C VAL A 37 -9.40 1.19 -34.90
N TRP A 38 -9.04 1.42 -33.63
CA TRP A 38 -9.97 1.91 -32.60
C TRP A 38 -10.39 3.36 -32.84
N LYS A 39 -9.48 4.18 -33.36
CA LYS A 39 -9.75 5.57 -33.75
C LYS A 39 -10.63 5.61 -35.00
N THR A 40 -10.36 4.73 -35.96
CA THR A 40 -11.17 4.58 -37.18
C THR A 40 -12.60 4.11 -36.85
N ALA A 41 -12.76 3.11 -35.98
CA ALA A 41 -14.06 2.62 -35.53
C ALA A 41 -14.84 3.69 -34.75
N SER A 42 -14.17 4.40 -33.84
CA SER A 42 -14.76 5.53 -33.10
C SER A 42 -15.27 6.63 -34.03
N ASN A 43 -14.50 6.98 -35.07
CA ASN A 43 -14.91 7.97 -36.06
C ASN A 43 -16.13 7.51 -36.88
N LYS A 44 -16.17 6.23 -37.31
CA LYS A 44 -17.32 5.64 -38.01
C LYS A 44 -18.59 5.60 -37.15
N LEU A 45 -18.44 5.55 -35.83
CA LEU A 45 -19.54 5.65 -34.84
C LEU A 45 -19.89 7.10 -34.46
N GLY A 46 -19.45 8.10 -35.23
CA GLY A 46 -19.75 9.52 -34.98
C GLY A 46 -19.07 10.10 -33.73
N LYS A 47 -17.97 9.47 -33.26
CA LYS A 47 -17.25 9.79 -32.01
C LYS A 47 -18.13 9.69 -30.75
N CYS A 48 -19.25 8.98 -30.81
CA CYS A 48 -20.13 8.76 -29.65
C CYS A 48 -19.46 7.88 -28.58
N LEU A 49 -18.50 7.04 -28.98
CA LEU A 49 -17.67 6.24 -28.08
C LEU A 49 -16.20 6.54 -28.32
N ASN A 50 -15.45 6.76 -27.25
CA ASN A 50 -14.00 6.96 -27.37
C ASN A 50 -13.29 5.63 -27.75
N PRO A 51 -12.13 5.69 -28.43
CA PRO A 51 -11.40 4.49 -28.88
C PRO A 51 -11.04 3.52 -27.75
N HIS A 52 -10.74 4.04 -26.56
CA HIS A 52 -10.39 3.23 -25.39
C HIS A 52 -11.60 2.43 -24.88
N THR A 53 -12.79 3.03 -24.86
CA THR A 53 -14.03 2.38 -24.44
C THR A 53 -14.40 1.26 -25.41
N LEU A 54 -14.25 1.48 -26.72
CA LEU A 54 -14.45 0.42 -27.73
C LEU A 54 -13.49 -0.76 -27.53
N TYR A 55 -12.20 -0.49 -27.30
CA TYR A 55 -11.22 -1.54 -26.97
C TYR A 55 -11.65 -2.32 -25.71
N LEU A 56 -12.11 -1.64 -24.65
CA LEU A 56 -12.54 -2.30 -23.42
C LEU A 56 -13.79 -3.17 -23.63
N TYR A 57 -14.73 -2.73 -24.46
CA TYR A 57 -15.95 -3.50 -24.76
C TYR A 57 -15.59 -4.84 -25.40
N VAL A 58 -14.67 -4.83 -26.39
CA VAL A 58 -14.21 -6.05 -27.05
C VAL A 58 -13.25 -6.85 -26.16
N ASN A 59 -12.35 -6.22 -25.41
CA ASN A 59 -11.37 -6.93 -24.58
C ASN A 59 -12.02 -7.71 -23.43
N SER A 60 -12.99 -7.07 -22.77
CA SER A 60 -13.78 -7.64 -21.67
C SER A 60 -14.97 -8.49 -22.15
N ASP A 61 -15.11 -8.70 -23.46
CA ASP A 61 -16.21 -9.44 -24.09
C ASP A 61 -17.61 -8.99 -23.62
N ARG A 62 -17.79 -7.66 -23.48
CA ARG A 62 -19.09 -7.11 -23.09
C ARG A 62 -20.11 -7.37 -24.19
N PHE A 63 -21.31 -7.81 -23.80
CA PHE A 63 -22.40 -8.15 -24.73
C PHE A 63 -21.99 -9.20 -25.78
N GLU A 64 -21.03 -10.06 -25.44
CA GLU A 64 -20.46 -11.10 -26.31
C GLU A 64 -19.83 -10.53 -27.59
N LEU A 65 -19.44 -9.25 -27.60
CA LEU A 65 -18.88 -8.60 -28.79
C LEU A 65 -17.60 -9.29 -29.27
N LYS A 66 -16.72 -9.74 -28.37
CA LYS A 66 -15.49 -10.46 -28.73
C LYS A 66 -15.83 -11.81 -29.33
N THR A 67 -16.78 -12.51 -28.72
CA THR A 67 -17.22 -13.84 -29.14
C THR A 67 -17.92 -13.79 -30.50
N LYS A 68 -18.86 -12.85 -30.69
CA LYS A 68 -19.55 -12.63 -31.97
C LYS A 68 -18.59 -12.20 -33.08
N LEU A 69 -17.61 -11.34 -32.79
CA LEU A 69 -16.64 -10.90 -33.80
C LEU A 69 -15.69 -12.04 -34.18
N LYS A 70 -15.24 -12.86 -33.21
CA LYS A 70 -14.42 -14.04 -33.50
C LYS A 70 -15.15 -15.06 -34.37
N LYS A 71 -16.42 -15.36 -34.02
CA LYS A 71 -17.27 -16.24 -34.81
C LYS A 71 -17.46 -15.72 -36.24
N TYR A 72 -17.76 -14.43 -36.37
CA TYR A 72 -17.89 -13.78 -37.68
C TYR A 72 -16.61 -13.90 -38.52
N TYR A 73 -15.43 -13.64 -37.94
CA TYR A 73 -14.16 -13.77 -38.66
C TYR A 73 -13.81 -15.23 -39.00
N GLN A 74 -14.19 -16.21 -38.17
CA GLN A 74 -14.00 -17.65 -38.43
C GLN A 74 -14.92 -18.20 -39.53
N GLU A 75 -16.08 -17.59 -39.75
CA GLU A 75 -17.07 -17.99 -40.75
C GLU A 75 -16.85 -17.33 -42.13
N GLN A 76 -15.85 -16.43 -42.27
CA GLN A 76 -15.49 -15.84 -43.56
C GLN A 76 -14.45 -16.71 -44.29
N PRO A 77 -14.62 -17.02 -45.59
CA PRO A 77 -13.74 -17.91 -46.37
C PRO A 77 -12.33 -17.33 -46.65
N GLU A 78 -11.98 -16.18 -46.07
CA GLU A 78 -10.68 -15.50 -46.22
C GLU A 78 -9.93 -15.29 -44.89
N TYR A 79 -10.30 -16.02 -43.83
CA TYR A 79 -9.57 -15.99 -42.55
C TYR A 79 -8.59 -17.16 -42.40
N ASP A 80 -7.87 -17.47 -43.47
CA ASP A 80 -6.61 -18.20 -43.40
C ASP A 80 -5.48 -17.24 -43.75
N LYS A 81 -4.67 -16.89 -42.73
CA LYS A 81 -3.33 -16.35 -42.96
C LYS A 81 -2.30 -17.08 -42.14
N VAL A 82 -1.79 -18.14 -42.75
CA VAL A 82 -0.36 -18.37 -42.77
C VAL A 82 0.26 -17.31 -43.70
N SER A 83 0.57 -16.08 -43.24
CA SER A 83 1.17 -15.07 -44.16
C SER A 83 2.22 -14.09 -43.59
N ALA A 84 2.29 -13.69 -42.31
CA ALA A 84 3.38 -12.75 -41.93
C ALA A 84 4.77 -13.40 -41.73
N ALA A 85 4.82 -14.65 -41.26
CA ALA A 85 6.08 -15.41 -41.21
C ALA A 85 6.43 -16.01 -42.58
N ILE A 86 5.43 -16.38 -43.38
CA ILE A 86 5.62 -16.87 -44.75
C ILE A 86 6.05 -15.74 -45.69
N ASP A 87 5.57 -14.50 -45.57
CA ASP A 87 5.99 -13.40 -46.44
C ASP A 87 7.43 -12.91 -46.16
N ARG A 88 7.93 -13.00 -44.92
CA ARG A 88 9.33 -12.64 -44.61
C ARG A 88 10.30 -13.76 -44.98
N ALA A 89 9.91 -15.01 -44.72
CA ALA A 89 10.69 -16.17 -45.13
C ALA A 89 10.67 -16.36 -46.65
N SER A 90 9.58 -16.01 -47.35
CA SER A 90 9.50 -16.02 -48.82
C SER A 90 10.33 -14.89 -49.43
N PHE A 91 10.33 -13.69 -48.84
CA PHE A 91 11.22 -12.59 -49.24
C PHE A 91 12.69 -13.01 -49.16
N LEU A 92 13.10 -13.68 -48.08
CA LEU A 92 14.46 -14.19 -47.91
C LEU A 92 14.77 -15.41 -48.80
N LYS A 93 13.79 -16.27 -49.10
CA LYS A 93 13.96 -17.38 -50.06
C LYS A 93 14.25 -16.90 -51.48
N ASN A 94 13.82 -15.68 -51.82
CA ASN A 94 14.02 -15.07 -53.13
C ASN A 94 15.26 -14.17 -53.21
N GLN A 95 15.96 -13.93 -52.09
CA GLN A 95 17.19 -13.16 -52.06
C GLN A 95 18.41 -14.09 -52.02
N VAL A 96 19.36 -13.87 -52.93
CA VAL A 96 20.65 -14.55 -52.91
C VAL A 96 21.54 -13.90 -51.84
N PRO A 97 22.15 -14.67 -50.92
CA PRO A 97 23.10 -14.13 -49.96
C PRO A 97 24.25 -13.41 -50.67
N GLU A 98 24.53 -12.18 -50.27
CA GLU A 98 25.61 -11.39 -50.83
C GLU A 98 26.93 -11.72 -50.13
N ARG A 99 27.99 -11.93 -50.92
CA ARG A 99 29.36 -12.09 -50.42
C ARG A 99 29.96 -10.72 -50.16
N ASN A 100 30.29 -10.47 -48.90
CA ASN A 100 30.84 -9.21 -48.43
C ASN A 100 32.17 -9.44 -47.72
N PHE A 101 33.13 -8.55 -47.93
CA PHE A 101 34.44 -8.61 -47.28
C PHE A 101 34.51 -7.62 -46.12
N ILE A 102 34.91 -8.11 -44.95
CA ILE A 102 35.11 -7.30 -43.75
C ILE A 102 36.55 -7.41 -43.31
N GLU A 103 37.21 -6.27 -43.21
CA GLU A 103 38.61 -6.13 -42.82
C GLU A 103 38.73 -5.77 -41.34
N PHE A 104 39.71 -6.38 -40.69
CA PHE A 104 40.15 -6.12 -39.33
C PHE A 104 41.61 -5.68 -39.36
N ASP A 105 41.89 -4.55 -38.71
CA ASP A 105 43.27 -4.13 -38.48
C ASP A 105 43.94 -4.97 -37.38
N GLU A 106 45.23 -4.71 -37.10
CA GLU A 106 45.98 -5.48 -36.09
C GLU A 106 45.38 -5.37 -34.68
N VAL A 107 44.81 -4.23 -34.31
CA VAL A 107 44.26 -3.97 -32.98
C VAL A 107 42.93 -4.71 -32.83
N GLU A 108 42.06 -4.57 -33.81
CA GLU A 108 40.75 -5.22 -33.83
C GLU A 108 40.87 -6.73 -33.97
N TRP A 109 41.85 -7.20 -34.75
CA TRP A 109 42.18 -8.62 -34.84
C TRP A 109 42.65 -9.17 -33.49
N HIS A 110 43.49 -8.41 -32.75
CA HIS A 110 43.94 -8.84 -31.43
C HIS A 110 42.76 -9.12 -30.50
N ASP A 111 41.68 -8.34 -30.56
CA ASP A 111 40.53 -8.51 -29.66
C ASP A 111 39.63 -9.71 -30.03
N ILE A 112 39.72 -10.24 -31.25
CA ILE A 112 38.96 -11.42 -31.69
C ILE A 112 39.84 -12.65 -31.99
N SER A 113 41.17 -12.52 -31.89
CA SER A 113 42.11 -13.57 -32.26
C SER A 113 41.91 -14.84 -31.43
N PRO A 114 42.15 -16.03 -31.99
CA PRO A 114 42.07 -17.27 -31.24
C PRO A 114 43.07 -17.32 -30.07
N VAL A 115 42.67 -17.96 -28.97
CA VAL A 115 43.48 -18.18 -27.78
C VAL A 115 43.48 -19.68 -27.47
N GLN A 116 44.63 -20.20 -27.04
CA GLN A 116 44.76 -21.56 -26.56
C GLN A 116 44.19 -21.66 -25.15
N LEU A 117 43.14 -22.46 -24.97
CA LEU A 117 42.60 -22.80 -23.66
C LEU A 117 42.64 -24.33 -23.49
N GLU A 118 43.52 -24.80 -22.61
CA GLU A 118 43.80 -26.23 -22.41
C GLU A 118 44.12 -26.93 -23.76
N ASN A 119 43.22 -27.80 -24.23
CA ASN A 119 43.35 -28.60 -25.44
C ASN A 119 42.49 -28.09 -26.62
N LYS A 120 41.95 -26.87 -26.54
CA LYS A 120 41.11 -26.27 -27.59
C LYS A 120 41.54 -24.85 -27.93
N VAL A 121 41.52 -24.53 -29.22
CA VAL A 121 41.68 -23.16 -29.73
C VAL A 121 40.30 -22.54 -29.83
N ILE A 122 40.04 -21.47 -29.06
CA ILE A 122 38.74 -20.76 -29.03
C ILE A 122 38.93 -19.27 -29.27
N LEU A 123 37.87 -18.58 -29.68
CA LEU A 123 37.91 -17.12 -29.82
C LEU A 123 37.78 -16.43 -28.45
N LYS A 124 38.37 -15.24 -28.30
CA LYS A 124 38.28 -14.43 -27.07
C LYS A 124 36.83 -14.12 -26.68
N ASP A 125 36.57 -14.03 -25.37
CA ASP A 125 35.25 -13.65 -24.88
C ASP A 125 34.85 -12.26 -25.42
N GLY A 126 33.60 -12.13 -25.87
CA GLY A 126 33.11 -10.91 -26.51
C GLY A 126 33.40 -10.76 -28.01
N TRP A 127 34.10 -11.70 -28.67
CA TRP A 127 34.38 -11.64 -30.11
C TRP A 127 33.13 -11.40 -30.95
N THR A 128 32.00 -12.00 -30.54
CA THR A 128 30.71 -11.84 -31.22
C THR A 128 30.34 -10.36 -31.28
N HIS A 129 30.52 -9.62 -30.19
CA HIS A 129 30.16 -8.21 -30.07
C HIS A 129 30.89 -7.37 -31.11
N ILE A 130 32.22 -7.48 -31.13
CA ILE A 130 33.12 -6.77 -32.05
C ILE A 130 32.81 -7.14 -33.51
N MET A 131 32.68 -8.44 -33.80
CA MET A 131 32.41 -8.94 -35.15
C MET A 131 31.12 -8.36 -35.74
N PHE A 132 30.05 -8.31 -34.94
CA PHE A 132 28.78 -7.76 -35.42
C PHE A 132 28.79 -6.25 -35.51
N ASP A 133 29.51 -5.53 -34.64
CA ASP A 133 29.65 -4.08 -34.77
C ASP A 133 30.30 -3.75 -36.12
N LYS A 134 31.30 -4.53 -36.53
CA LYS A 134 31.90 -4.47 -37.87
C LYS A 134 30.92 -4.81 -38.99
N ILE A 135 30.22 -5.94 -38.89
CA ILE A 135 29.17 -6.33 -39.86
C ILE A 135 28.12 -5.22 -40.01
N TYR A 136 27.65 -4.65 -38.91
CA TYR A 136 26.66 -3.58 -38.93
C TYR A 136 27.22 -2.29 -39.53
N SER A 137 28.45 -1.90 -39.17
CA SER A 137 29.09 -0.69 -39.71
C SER A 137 29.27 -0.75 -41.23
N LYS A 138 29.57 -1.94 -41.78
CA LYS A 138 29.80 -2.14 -43.22
C LYS A 138 28.52 -2.39 -44.02
N LEU A 139 27.65 -3.26 -43.51
CA LEU A 139 26.49 -3.77 -44.27
C LEU A 139 25.17 -3.11 -43.87
N ARG A 140 25.12 -2.36 -42.76
CA ARG A 140 23.90 -1.73 -42.22
C ARG A 140 22.69 -2.69 -42.08
N VAL A 141 22.96 -3.99 -41.92
CA VAL A 141 21.94 -5.04 -41.76
C VAL A 141 21.12 -4.84 -40.48
N ARG A 142 19.80 -4.98 -40.56
CA ARG A 142 18.92 -4.77 -39.39
C ARG A 142 18.72 -6.02 -38.53
N CYS A 143 19.12 -7.18 -39.03
CA CYS A 143 19.04 -8.44 -38.29
C CYS A 143 19.84 -8.40 -36.98
N PRO A 144 19.23 -8.65 -35.81
CA PRO A 144 19.95 -8.92 -34.57
C PRO A 144 20.47 -10.36 -34.59
N PHE A 145 21.53 -10.61 -35.36
CA PHE A 145 22.11 -11.95 -35.49
C PHE A 145 22.57 -12.50 -34.13
N THR A 146 22.13 -13.72 -33.85
CA THR A 146 22.71 -14.59 -32.82
C THR A 146 23.73 -15.48 -33.52
N PHE A 147 24.97 -15.50 -33.03
CA PHE A 147 26.00 -16.39 -33.56
C PHE A 147 25.92 -17.74 -32.87
N GLU A 148 25.87 -18.80 -33.67
CA GLU A 148 25.89 -20.18 -33.23
C GLU A 148 26.97 -20.92 -34.02
N ASN A 149 27.71 -21.79 -33.33
CA ASN A 149 28.79 -22.60 -33.89
C ASN A 149 29.95 -21.75 -34.47
N HIS A 150 31.06 -21.72 -33.75
CA HIS A 150 32.34 -21.23 -34.26
C HIS A 150 33.36 -22.36 -34.19
N TYR A 151 34.28 -22.37 -35.15
CA TYR A 151 35.33 -23.36 -35.23
C TYR A 151 36.62 -22.68 -35.69
N VAL A 152 37.72 -23.02 -35.03
CA VAL A 152 39.07 -22.63 -35.41
C VAL A 152 39.80 -23.88 -35.87
N ALA A 153 40.14 -23.92 -37.16
CA ALA A 153 40.86 -25.02 -37.77
C ALA A 153 42.34 -25.03 -37.35
N LYS A 154 43.01 -26.17 -37.54
CA LYS A 154 44.45 -26.32 -37.22
C LYS A 154 45.34 -25.39 -38.04
N ASP A 155 44.89 -24.98 -39.22
CA ASP A 155 45.56 -24.01 -40.10
C ASP A 155 45.28 -22.55 -39.72
N GLY A 156 44.54 -22.31 -38.63
CA GLY A 156 44.16 -20.98 -38.16
C GLY A 156 42.89 -20.41 -38.81
N THR A 157 42.24 -21.14 -39.71
CA THR A 157 41.00 -20.68 -40.36
C THR A 157 39.85 -20.62 -39.35
N ILE A 158 39.19 -19.47 -39.27
CA ILE A 158 38.03 -19.25 -38.41
C ILE A 158 36.76 -19.32 -39.25
N LYS A 159 35.80 -20.14 -38.83
CA LYS A 159 34.45 -20.18 -39.40
C LYS A 159 33.41 -19.99 -38.32
N PHE A 160 32.36 -19.23 -38.60
CA PHE A 160 31.21 -19.14 -37.71
C PHE A 160 29.91 -18.96 -38.49
N SER A 161 28.79 -19.35 -37.87
CA SER A 161 27.47 -19.09 -38.41
C SER A 161 26.62 -18.27 -37.44
N GLY A 162 25.53 -17.70 -37.94
CA GLY A 162 24.52 -17.05 -37.14
C GLY A 162 23.19 -16.98 -37.86
N TYR A 163 22.15 -16.64 -37.12
CA TYR A 163 20.82 -16.39 -37.70
C TYR A 163 20.07 -15.30 -36.94
N CYS A 164 19.10 -14.71 -37.62
CA CYS A 164 18.17 -13.76 -37.05
C CYS A 164 16.95 -14.49 -36.47
N THR A 165 16.72 -14.34 -35.17
CA THR A 165 15.54 -14.94 -34.48
C THR A 165 14.20 -14.26 -34.80
N GLU A 166 14.19 -13.24 -35.68
CA GLU A 166 12.97 -12.51 -36.06
C GLU A 166 12.55 -12.78 -37.51
N CYS A 167 13.49 -12.80 -38.45
CA CYS A 167 13.19 -13.06 -39.86
C CYS A 167 13.74 -14.40 -40.38
N GLY A 168 14.62 -15.09 -39.63
CA GLY A 168 15.24 -16.33 -40.06
C GLY A 168 16.42 -16.17 -41.02
N ASN A 169 16.86 -14.95 -41.33
CA ASN A 169 18.03 -14.70 -42.18
C ASN A 169 19.26 -15.39 -41.59
N LYS A 170 20.08 -16.03 -42.44
CA LYS A 170 21.30 -16.73 -42.05
C LYS A 170 22.52 -15.87 -42.38
N LEU A 171 23.56 -16.07 -41.61
CA LEU A 171 24.86 -15.46 -41.83
C LEU A 171 25.93 -16.56 -41.69
N THR A 172 26.77 -16.68 -42.70
CA THR A 172 27.97 -17.54 -42.67
C THR A 172 29.21 -16.69 -42.86
N ALA A 173 30.25 -17.02 -42.12
CA ALA A 173 31.50 -16.28 -42.12
C ALA A 173 32.70 -17.22 -42.17
N SER A 174 33.70 -16.89 -42.99
CA SER A 174 34.97 -17.61 -43.05
C SER A 174 36.12 -16.62 -43.19
N SER A 175 37.18 -16.80 -42.41
CA SER A 175 38.42 -16.04 -42.60
C SER A 175 39.08 -16.43 -43.92
N CYS A 176 39.58 -15.45 -44.68
CA CYS A 176 40.35 -15.67 -45.89
C CYS A 176 41.73 -15.02 -45.79
N ALA A 177 42.67 -15.48 -46.62
CA ALA A 177 43.97 -14.82 -46.76
C ALA A 177 43.76 -13.41 -47.32
N SER A 178 44.41 -12.41 -46.71
CA SER A 178 44.54 -11.07 -47.25
C SER A 178 45.87 -10.95 -47.98
N ASP A 179 45.92 -10.13 -49.02
CA ASP A 179 47.17 -9.77 -49.71
C ASP A 179 48.14 -8.98 -48.80
N SER A 180 47.65 -8.47 -47.66
CA SER A 180 48.46 -7.81 -46.62
C SER A 180 48.56 -8.70 -45.37
N PRO A 181 49.78 -8.99 -44.86
CA PRO A 181 49.95 -9.79 -43.65
C PRO A 181 49.35 -9.14 -42.39
N LYS A 182 49.14 -7.82 -42.42
CA LYS A 182 48.64 -7.01 -41.30
C LYS A 182 47.11 -6.90 -41.23
N ILE A 183 46.41 -7.18 -42.33
CA ILE A 183 44.96 -7.08 -42.39
C ILE A 183 44.40 -8.49 -42.39
N LYS A 184 43.44 -8.76 -41.51
CA LYS A 184 42.70 -10.02 -41.52
C LYS A 184 41.32 -9.79 -42.12
N MET A 185 40.92 -10.67 -43.03
CA MET A 185 39.70 -10.51 -43.80
C MET A 185 38.73 -11.66 -43.54
N PHE A 186 37.45 -11.33 -43.38
CA PHE A 186 36.36 -12.29 -43.32
C PHE A 186 35.46 -12.12 -44.54
N VAL A 187 35.14 -13.24 -45.17
CA VAL A 187 34.05 -13.33 -46.15
C VAL A 187 32.77 -13.61 -45.37
N ILE A 188 31.82 -12.67 -45.42
CA ILE A 188 30.50 -12.77 -44.82
C ILE A 188 29.47 -12.97 -45.93
N GLU A 189 28.64 -14.00 -45.80
CA GLU A 189 27.53 -14.28 -46.69
C GLU A 189 26.22 -14.10 -45.93
N THR A 190 25.40 -13.12 -46.33
CA THR A 190 24.07 -12.90 -45.75
C THR A 190 23.18 -12.09 -46.70
N CYS A 191 21.85 -12.18 -46.53
CA CYS A 191 20.91 -11.37 -47.32
C CYS A 191 20.81 -9.93 -46.79
N ASP A 192 20.64 -8.95 -47.68
CA ASP A 192 20.42 -7.55 -47.29
C ASP A 192 19.05 -7.38 -46.60
N THR A 193 19.11 -6.95 -45.35
CA THR A 193 17.93 -6.68 -44.52
C THR A 193 17.84 -5.23 -44.06
N SER A 194 18.62 -4.32 -44.66
CA SER A 194 18.66 -2.88 -44.36
C SER A 194 17.26 -2.23 -44.46
N LYS A 195 16.43 -2.70 -45.40
CA LYS A 195 15.06 -2.20 -45.62
C LYS A 195 14.00 -2.96 -44.81
N MET A 196 14.35 -4.07 -44.16
CA MET A 196 13.40 -4.88 -43.40
C MET A 196 13.27 -4.38 -41.95
N PRO A 197 12.05 -4.10 -41.45
CA PRO A 197 11.87 -3.69 -40.06
C PRO A 197 12.15 -4.85 -39.10
N HIS A 198 12.97 -4.58 -38.09
CA HIS A 198 13.27 -5.49 -36.98
C HIS A 198 12.97 -4.80 -35.65
N PHE A 199 12.28 -5.50 -34.75
CA PHE A 199 11.91 -4.97 -33.44
C PHE A 199 12.81 -5.52 -32.33
N LYS A 200 13.36 -6.72 -32.51
CA LYS A 200 14.33 -7.29 -31.57
C LYS A 200 15.65 -6.52 -31.69
N LYS A 201 16.30 -6.34 -30.53
CA LYS A 201 17.64 -5.76 -30.42
C LYS A 201 18.63 -6.85 -30.09
N ARG A 202 19.88 -6.55 -30.36
CA ARG A 202 20.97 -7.44 -29.98
C ARG A 202 21.02 -7.63 -28.47
N GLN A 203 21.44 -8.81 -28.03
CA GLN A 203 21.57 -9.09 -26.61
C GLN A 203 22.76 -8.32 -26.02
N LEU A 204 22.51 -7.64 -24.91
CA LEU A 204 23.55 -7.00 -24.10
C LEU A 204 24.09 -8.02 -23.08
N SER A 205 25.24 -8.61 -23.37
CA SER A 205 25.85 -9.71 -22.60
C SER A 205 27.37 -9.54 -22.42
N GLY A 206 27.97 -10.38 -21.56
CA GLY A 206 29.41 -10.55 -21.47
C GLY A 206 30.22 -9.25 -21.26
N PRO A 207 31.35 -9.09 -21.95
CA PRO A 207 32.21 -7.91 -21.85
C PRO A 207 31.50 -6.60 -22.25
N LEU A 208 30.65 -6.62 -23.28
CA LEU A 208 29.90 -5.44 -23.71
C LEU A 208 28.96 -4.95 -22.60
N ARG A 209 28.26 -5.86 -21.92
CA ARG A 209 27.43 -5.49 -20.76
C ARG A 209 28.25 -4.84 -19.66
N LYS A 210 29.44 -5.36 -19.33
CA LYS A 210 30.33 -4.76 -18.33
C LYS A 210 30.79 -3.35 -18.72
N LYS A 211 31.13 -3.13 -19.99
CA LYS A 211 31.47 -1.79 -20.53
C LYS A 211 30.30 -0.82 -20.38
N VAL A 212 29.11 -1.23 -20.83
CA VAL A 212 27.90 -0.41 -20.73
C VAL A 212 27.49 -0.16 -19.27
N GLN A 213 27.71 -1.11 -18.35
CA GLN A 213 27.47 -0.93 -16.93
C GLN A 213 28.30 0.22 -16.33
N LYS A 214 29.60 0.30 -16.67
CA LYS A 214 30.49 1.37 -16.20
C LYS A 214 29.98 2.76 -16.63
N GLU A 215 29.50 2.88 -17.87
CA GLU A 215 28.93 4.15 -18.34
C GLU A 215 27.57 4.45 -17.69
N LEU A 216 26.69 3.46 -17.58
CA LEU A 216 25.32 3.63 -17.06
C LEU A 216 25.23 4.00 -15.57
N ILE A 217 26.32 3.87 -14.80
CA ILE A 217 26.39 4.43 -13.44
C ILE A 217 26.22 5.95 -13.47
N HIS A 218 26.78 6.62 -14.49
CA HIS A 218 26.78 8.07 -14.63
C HIS A 218 25.70 8.60 -15.59
N TYR A 219 25.09 7.74 -16.41
CA TYR A 219 24.07 8.13 -17.39
C TYR A 219 22.66 7.63 -17.04
N LYS A 220 21.65 8.44 -17.35
CA LYS A 220 20.26 7.95 -17.41
C LYS A 220 20.12 7.00 -18.63
N PRO A 221 19.38 5.88 -18.52
CA PRO A 221 19.20 4.94 -19.65
C PRO A 221 18.72 5.60 -20.95
N THR A 222 17.88 6.63 -20.86
CA THR A 222 17.42 7.40 -22.04
C THR A 222 18.52 8.28 -22.64
N ALA A 223 19.40 8.86 -21.82
CA ALA A 223 20.53 9.65 -22.31
C ALA A 223 21.56 8.74 -23.01
N PHE A 224 21.84 7.58 -22.41
CA PHE A 224 22.72 6.56 -23.00
C PHE A 224 22.16 6.03 -24.33
N GLN A 225 20.86 5.72 -24.39
CA GLN A 225 20.22 5.28 -25.64
C GLN A 225 20.32 6.32 -26.77
N ARG A 226 20.22 7.62 -26.44
CA ARG A 226 20.40 8.70 -27.41
C ARG A 226 21.84 8.80 -27.89
N LYS A 227 22.82 8.57 -27.02
CA LYS A 227 24.23 8.45 -27.38
C LYS A 227 24.44 7.26 -28.34
N GLU A 228 23.96 6.06 -28.00
CA GLU A 228 24.02 4.90 -28.90
C GLU A 228 23.41 5.19 -30.28
N ALA A 229 22.24 5.82 -30.33
CA ALA A 229 21.60 6.18 -31.59
C ALA A 229 22.42 7.20 -32.40
N LYS A 230 22.98 8.22 -31.74
CA LYS A 230 23.86 9.21 -32.38
C LYS A 230 25.13 8.57 -32.96
N ASP A 231 25.69 7.60 -32.25
CA ASP A 231 26.97 6.97 -32.60
C ASP A 231 26.80 5.90 -33.70
N THR A 232 25.59 5.34 -33.87
CA THR A 232 25.38 4.16 -34.73
C THR A 232 24.40 4.36 -35.88
N MET A 233 23.58 5.41 -35.87
CA MET A 233 22.50 5.62 -36.86
C MET A 233 22.61 6.98 -37.56
N GLU A 234 22.17 7.01 -38.82
CA GLU A 234 21.98 8.24 -39.59
C GLU A 234 20.54 8.77 -39.50
N PHE A 235 20.35 10.05 -39.81
CA PHE A 235 19.02 10.68 -39.77
C PHE A 235 18.10 10.06 -40.84
N GLY A 236 16.92 9.60 -40.42
CA GLY A 236 15.95 8.91 -41.30
C GLY A 236 16.06 7.38 -41.30
N GLU A 237 17.09 6.81 -40.67
CA GLU A 237 17.21 5.36 -40.53
C GLU A 237 16.28 4.80 -39.44
N GLY A 238 15.80 3.57 -39.66
CA GLY A 238 15.10 2.80 -38.63
C GLY A 238 16.07 2.36 -37.52
N SER A 239 15.56 2.23 -36.29
CA SER A 239 16.41 1.89 -35.13
C SER A 239 17.22 0.60 -35.34
N GLY A 240 18.55 0.74 -35.36
CA GLY A 240 19.47 -0.37 -35.56
C GLY A 240 19.46 -1.42 -34.43
N PRO A 241 20.02 -2.62 -34.66
CA PRO A 241 20.09 -3.69 -33.68
C PRO A 241 21.01 -3.37 -32.49
N LEU A 242 21.95 -2.43 -32.65
CA LEU A 242 22.88 -1.97 -31.61
C LEU A 242 22.27 -0.94 -30.64
N VAL A 243 21.16 -0.29 -31.01
CA VAL A 243 20.49 0.66 -30.12
C VAL A 243 19.58 -0.09 -29.16
N HIS A 244 20.07 -0.30 -27.93
CA HIS A 244 19.37 -1.13 -26.95
C HIS A 244 18.09 -0.45 -26.45
N THR A 245 17.13 -1.26 -26.01
CA THR A 245 15.89 -0.71 -25.43
C THR A 245 16.14 -0.16 -24.03
N GLN A 246 15.36 0.85 -23.63
CA GLN A 246 15.43 1.40 -22.27
C GLN A 246 15.19 0.33 -21.18
N GLY A 247 14.40 -0.71 -21.45
CA GLY A 247 14.17 -1.79 -20.50
C GLY A 247 15.44 -2.59 -20.20
N VAL A 248 16.23 -2.91 -21.23
CA VAL A 248 17.51 -3.60 -21.10
C VAL A 248 18.53 -2.70 -20.39
N LEU A 249 18.64 -1.44 -20.82
CA LEU A 249 19.55 -0.47 -20.21
C LEU A 249 19.21 -0.20 -18.73
N ARG A 250 17.93 -0.16 -18.35
CA ARG A 250 17.52 -0.04 -16.93
C ARG A 250 17.97 -1.23 -16.09
N LYS A 251 17.82 -2.46 -16.59
CA LYS A 251 18.30 -3.67 -15.89
C LYS A 251 19.83 -3.70 -15.81
N CYS A 252 20.50 -3.25 -16.87
CA CYS A 252 21.94 -3.12 -16.92
C CYS A 252 22.45 -2.14 -15.86
N ARG A 253 21.87 -0.93 -15.80
CA ARG A 253 22.14 0.07 -14.77
C ARG A 253 21.87 -0.46 -13.36
N GLN A 254 20.72 -1.10 -13.14
CA GLN A 254 20.39 -1.67 -11.83
C GLN A 254 21.46 -2.67 -11.36
N SER A 255 21.92 -3.53 -12.26
CA SER A 255 23.01 -4.48 -11.96
C SER A 255 24.34 -3.77 -11.70
N ALA A 256 24.62 -2.65 -12.37
CA ALA A 256 25.78 -1.82 -12.08
C ALA A 256 25.70 -1.19 -10.67
N GLU A 257 24.54 -0.65 -10.31
CA GLU A 257 24.30 -0.08 -8.96
C GLU A 257 24.45 -1.13 -7.85
N PHE A 258 24.04 -2.37 -8.10
CA PHE A 258 24.24 -3.47 -7.15
C PHE A 258 25.74 -3.76 -6.93
N HIS A 259 26.53 -3.83 -7.99
CA HIS A 259 27.98 -4.00 -7.89
C HIS A 259 28.66 -2.82 -7.19
N GLU A 260 28.29 -1.59 -7.55
CA GLU A 260 28.83 -0.35 -6.97
C GLU A 260 28.61 -0.28 -5.45
N HIS A 261 27.43 -0.71 -5.00
CA HIS A 261 27.05 -0.67 -3.58
C HIS A 261 27.24 -2.01 -2.86
N ARG A 262 27.93 -2.97 -3.49
CA ARG A 262 28.28 -4.29 -2.91
C ARG A 262 27.07 -5.06 -2.36
N VAL A 263 25.93 -4.96 -3.03
CA VAL A 263 24.70 -5.72 -2.69
C VAL A 263 24.36 -6.71 -3.80
N ARG A 264 23.70 -7.83 -3.47
CA ARG A 264 23.36 -8.83 -4.49
C ARG A 264 21.95 -8.61 -5.05
N PRO A 265 21.70 -9.02 -6.31
CA PRO A 265 20.35 -9.05 -6.84
C PRO A 265 19.53 -10.13 -6.12
N ALA A 266 18.50 -9.71 -5.37
CA ALA A 266 17.67 -10.63 -4.62
C ALA A 266 16.31 -10.90 -5.27
N LYS A 267 15.86 -12.17 -5.25
CA LYS A 267 14.47 -12.53 -5.57
C LYS A 267 13.55 -12.18 -4.40
N ASN A 268 13.99 -12.51 -3.18
CA ASN A 268 13.35 -12.12 -1.93
C ASN A 268 14.22 -11.07 -1.23
N VAL A 269 13.64 -9.91 -0.97
CA VAL A 269 14.36 -8.78 -0.36
C VAL A 269 14.65 -9.03 1.11
N VAL A 270 13.80 -9.77 1.82
CA VAL A 270 13.98 -10.07 3.25
C VAL A 270 15.16 -11.01 3.45
N ASP A 271 15.23 -12.10 2.68
CA ASP A 271 16.33 -13.06 2.74
C ASP A 271 17.69 -12.36 2.51
N GLU A 272 17.76 -11.45 1.53
CA GLU A 272 18.98 -10.67 1.29
C GLU A 272 19.33 -9.73 2.46
N LEU A 273 18.34 -9.16 3.14
CA LEU A 273 18.60 -8.32 4.31
C LEU A 273 19.15 -9.15 5.49
N LEU A 274 18.64 -10.38 5.65
CA LEU A 274 19.17 -11.33 6.64
C LEU A 274 20.58 -11.81 6.24
N ASP A 275 20.84 -12.04 4.96
CA ASP A 275 22.19 -12.35 4.49
C ASP A 275 23.15 -11.17 4.70
N MET A 276 22.66 -9.93 4.53
CA MET A 276 23.46 -8.73 4.84
C MET A 276 23.81 -8.68 6.33
N THR A 277 22.94 -9.05 7.28
CA THR A 277 23.32 -9.03 8.70
C THR A 277 24.44 -10.00 9.05
N LEU A 278 24.69 -11.02 8.22
CA LEU A 278 25.79 -11.97 8.38
C LEU A 278 27.11 -11.50 7.72
N GLN A 279 27.06 -10.48 6.86
CA GLN A 279 28.24 -9.95 6.18
C GLN A 279 28.97 -8.93 7.06
N GLU A 280 30.31 -9.04 7.16
CA GLU A 280 31.15 -8.15 7.98
C GLU A 280 30.90 -6.66 7.70
N GLU A 281 30.66 -6.30 6.44
CA GLU A 281 30.40 -4.92 6.01
C GLU A 281 29.09 -4.33 6.58
N TRP A 282 28.11 -5.16 6.92
CA TRP A 282 26.73 -4.77 7.23
C TRP A 282 26.26 -5.23 8.61
N SER A 283 26.88 -6.24 9.21
CA SER A 283 26.52 -6.82 10.51
C SER A 283 26.51 -5.82 11.66
N ASN A 284 27.34 -4.77 11.57
CA ASN A 284 27.39 -3.66 12.52
C ASN A 284 26.51 -2.46 12.13
N LYS A 285 25.76 -2.55 11.03
CA LYS A 285 24.95 -1.46 10.47
C LYS A 285 23.45 -1.75 10.46
N ILE A 286 23.07 -3.03 10.34
CA ILE A 286 21.68 -3.49 10.39
C ILE A 286 21.48 -4.15 11.75
N GLU A 287 20.62 -3.56 12.57
CA GLU A 287 20.39 -3.99 13.96
C GLU A 287 19.29 -5.03 14.06
N CYS A 288 18.21 -4.84 13.30
CA CYS A 288 17.05 -5.70 13.36
C CYS A 288 16.34 -5.75 12.01
N VAL A 289 15.89 -6.93 11.62
CA VAL A 289 15.03 -7.18 10.46
C VAL A 289 13.83 -7.97 10.95
N THR A 290 12.63 -7.41 10.82
CA THR A 290 11.38 -8.13 11.06
C THR A 290 10.68 -8.40 9.74
N GLU A 291 10.10 -9.59 9.64
CA GLU A 291 9.44 -10.05 8.41
C GLU A 291 7.95 -9.69 8.38
N PHE A 292 7.26 -9.75 9.53
CA PHE A 292 5.82 -9.49 9.63
C PHE A 292 5.45 -8.80 10.96
N PRO A 293 5.13 -7.50 10.95
CA PRO A 293 5.24 -6.57 9.81
C PRO A 293 6.69 -6.38 9.35
N ILE A 294 6.88 -6.02 8.08
CA ILE A 294 8.21 -5.71 7.56
C ILE A 294 8.74 -4.44 8.22
N SER A 295 9.87 -4.58 8.92
CA SER A 295 10.63 -3.44 9.42
C SER A 295 12.13 -3.73 9.44
N VAL A 296 12.93 -2.68 9.28
CA VAL A 296 14.39 -2.76 9.37
C VAL A 296 14.91 -1.58 10.16
N VAL A 297 15.57 -1.86 11.27
CA VAL A 297 16.28 -0.89 12.08
C VAL A 297 17.76 -0.93 11.70
N PHE A 298 18.33 0.21 11.36
CA PHE A 298 19.71 0.30 10.90
C PHE A 298 20.35 1.60 11.36
N SER A 299 21.56 1.52 11.91
CA SER A 299 22.33 2.66 12.41
C SER A 299 23.83 2.39 12.30
N SER A 300 24.65 3.42 12.43
CA SER A 300 26.12 3.27 12.49
C SER A 300 26.63 3.44 13.92
N LYS A 301 27.79 2.86 14.25
CA LYS A 301 28.44 3.07 15.56
C LYS A 301 28.78 4.54 15.76
N GLU A 302 29.18 5.21 14.69
CA GLU A 302 29.49 6.64 14.64
C GLU A 302 28.26 7.50 14.94
N GLN A 303 27.07 7.11 14.45
CA GLN A 303 25.79 7.76 14.81
C GLN A 303 25.50 7.64 16.31
N LYS A 304 25.70 6.45 16.89
CA LYS A 304 25.48 6.23 18.34
C LYS A 304 26.44 7.09 19.18
N GLN A 305 27.70 7.18 18.77
CA GLN A 305 28.67 8.09 19.40
C GLN A 305 28.25 9.55 19.27
N LEU A 306 27.77 9.97 18.09
CA LEU A 306 27.30 11.33 17.85
C LEU A 306 26.12 11.66 18.77
N TRP A 307 25.16 10.75 18.93
CA TRP A 307 24.06 10.88 19.89
C TRP A 307 24.59 11.11 21.32
N ASN A 308 25.54 10.29 21.78
CA ASN A 308 26.14 10.45 23.12
C ASN A 308 26.82 11.81 23.31
N CYS A 309 27.38 12.41 22.25
CA CYS A 309 27.99 13.73 22.31
C CYS A 309 26.94 14.85 22.37
N ILE A 310 25.95 14.82 21.47
CA ILE A 310 24.94 15.90 21.34
C ILE A 310 23.94 15.93 22.51
N SER A 311 23.62 14.77 23.09
CA SER A 311 22.68 14.66 24.20
C SER A 311 23.17 15.29 25.52
N LYS A 312 24.47 15.57 25.63
CA LYS A 312 25.06 16.30 26.76
C LYS A 312 24.86 17.81 26.67
N GLN A 313 24.40 18.32 25.53
CA GLN A 313 24.13 19.73 25.33
C GLN A 313 22.81 20.13 26.01
N GLU A 314 22.74 21.33 26.59
CA GLU A 314 21.54 21.81 27.28
C GLU A 314 20.38 22.07 26.30
N ASP A 315 20.64 22.69 25.15
CA ASP A 315 19.63 23.14 24.19
C ASP A 315 19.56 22.21 22.95
N PHE A 316 19.28 20.93 23.19
CA PHE A 316 19.19 19.90 22.15
C PHE A 316 17.74 19.49 21.85
N SER A 317 17.32 19.61 20.58
CA SER A 317 16.02 19.11 20.09
C SER A 317 16.19 18.13 18.94
N VAL A 318 15.38 17.08 18.93
CA VAL A 318 15.30 16.11 17.85
C VAL A 318 13.99 16.31 17.09
N SER A 319 14.03 16.26 15.77
CA SER A 319 12.83 16.10 14.96
C SER A 319 12.68 14.63 14.59
N ILE A 320 11.48 14.05 14.76
CA ILE A 320 11.20 12.68 14.31
C ILE A 320 10.02 12.73 13.35
N ASP A 321 10.27 12.39 12.09
CA ASP A 321 9.26 12.36 11.03
C ASP A 321 9.39 11.09 10.17
N ALA A 322 8.38 10.84 9.34
CA ALA A 322 8.32 9.70 8.44
C ALA A 322 8.05 10.12 7.01
N ALA A 323 8.80 9.55 6.05
CA ALA A 323 8.60 9.81 4.63
C ALA A 323 8.54 8.52 3.80
N GLY A 324 7.56 8.46 2.90
CA GLY A 324 7.38 7.34 1.99
C GLY A 324 8.18 7.45 0.68
N ARG A 325 8.00 6.44 -0.19
CA ARG A 325 8.51 6.37 -1.58
C ARG A 325 10.02 6.22 -1.77
N PHE A 326 10.75 5.86 -0.72
CA PHE A 326 12.16 5.47 -0.82
C PHE A 326 12.34 4.03 -1.29
N VAL A 327 11.50 3.14 -0.78
CA VAL A 327 11.57 1.69 -1.02
C VAL A 327 10.32 1.15 -1.70
N LYS A 328 10.52 0.16 -2.56
CA LYS A 328 9.45 -0.58 -3.23
C LYS A 328 8.69 -1.41 -2.19
N LYS A 329 7.40 -1.59 -2.44
CA LYS A 329 6.62 -2.62 -1.73
C LYS A 329 7.26 -3.99 -1.96
N ILE A 330 7.29 -4.79 -0.92
CA ILE A 330 7.88 -6.13 -0.93
C ILE A 330 6.75 -7.15 -1.14
N GLN A 331 7.03 -8.18 -1.92
CA GLN A 331 6.08 -9.29 -2.08
C GLN A 331 6.23 -10.22 -0.88
N THR A 332 5.15 -10.42 -0.14
CA THR A 332 5.12 -11.32 1.00
C THR A 332 4.92 -12.77 0.53
N TYR A 333 5.19 -13.74 1.42
CA TYR A 333 4.97 -15.16 1.15
C TYR A 333 3.50 -15.49 0.79
N SER A 334 2.53 -14.63 1.12
CA SER A 334 1.12 -14.80 0.75
C SER A 334 0.78 -14.36 -0.68
N THR A 335 1.77 -14.05 -1.53
CA THR A 335 1.64 -13.42 -2.86
C THR A 335 1.16 -11.96 -2.85
N ASP A 336 0.78 -11.43 -1.69
CA ASP A 336 0.36 -10.04 -1.53
C ASP A 336 1.55 -9.08 -1.52
N LEU A 337 1.28 -7.81 -1.83
CA LEU A 337 2.27 -6.74 -1.67
C LEU A 337 2.12 -6.12 -0.28
N SER A 338 3.26 -5.79 0.33
CA SER A 338 3.36 -5.04 1.57
C SER A 338 2.57 -3.72 1.52
N SER A 339 2.27 -3.17 2.69
CA SER A 339 1.80 -1.79 2.82
C SER A 339 2.87 -0.79 2.35
N HIS A 340 2.53 0.49 2.33
CA HIS A 340 3.56 1.50 2.07
C HIS A 340 4.61 1.43 3.18
N ILE A 341 5.87 1.31 2.79
CA ILE A 341 7.00 1.29 3.71
C ILE A 341 7.50 2.72 3.82
N PHE A 342 7.57 3.21 5.06
CA PHE A 342 8.00 4.56 5.40
C PHE A 342 9.38 4.51 6.03
N LEU A 343 10.20 5.50 5.69
CA LEU A 343 11.46 5.77 6.36
C LEU A 343 11.18 6.75 7.49
N TYR A 344 11.34 6.29 8.72
CA TYR A 344 11.33 7.11 9.91
C TYR A 344 12.75 7.57 10.18
N VAL A 345 12.93 8.87 10.45
CA VAL A 345 14.23 9.43 10.80
C VAL A 345 14.08 10.37 11.98
N ALA A 346 14.92 10.16 12.99
CA ALA A 346 15.22 11.13 14.01
C ALA A 346 16.41 11.97 13.54
N SER A 347 16.22 13.28 13.43
CA SER A 347 17.22 14.23 12.95
C SER A 347 17.53 15.30 14.01
N ALA A 348 18.77 15.74 14.04
CA ALA A 348 19.24 16.80 14.92
C ALA A 348 20.07 17.83 14.13
N SER A 349 20.24 19.02 14.70
CA SER A 349 21.16 20.03 14.15
C SER A 349 22.45 20.06 14.96
N VAL A 350 23.58 19.93 14.27
CA VAL A 350 24.92 19.94 14.86
C VAL A 350 25.81 20.83 14.00
N GLY A 351 26.29 21.93 14.58
CA GLY A 351 27.19 22.89 13.93
C GLY A 351 26.78 23.34 12.54
N GLY A 352 25.54 23.79 12.38
CA GLY A 352 25.04 24.26 11.09
C GLY A 352 24.48 23.16 10.18
N THR A 353 24.71 21.89 10.51
CA THR A 353 24.36 20.74 9.65
C THR A 353 23.19 19.95 10.24
N ILE A 354 22.32 19.41 9.40
CA ILE A 354 21.24 18.51 9.82
C ILE A 354 21.74 17.08 9.66
N VAL A 355 21.69 16.30 10.73
CA VAL A 355 22.20 14.93 10.75
C VAL A 355 21.15 13.94 11.25
N PRO A 356 21.03 12.77 10.59
CA PRO A 356 20.24 11.67 11.12
C PRO A 356 20.97 11.05 12.30
N ILE A 357 20.30 10.96 13.44
CA ILE A 357 20.83 10.30 14.64
C ILE A 357 20.27 8.89 14.81
N PHE A 358 19.11 8.63 14.21
CA PHE A 358 18.48 7.30 14.18
C PHE A 358 17.49 7.17 13.01
N GLN A 359 17.34 5.96 12.47
CA GLN A 359 16.42 5.70 11.38
C GLN A 359 15.96 4.24 11.32
N PHE A 360 14.77 4.04 10.76
CA PHE A 360 14.26 2.70 10.46
C PHE A 360 13.26 2.76 9.30
N LEU A 361 13.08 1.62 8.65
CA LEU A 361 12.02 1.39 7.66
C LEU A 361 10.93 0.57 8.30
N SER A 362 9.66 0.93 8.09
CA SER A 362 8.54 0.11 8.54
C SER A 362 7.32 0.26 7.64
N GLU A 363 6.62 -0.85 7.41
CA GLU A 363 5.27 -0.82 6.84
C GLU A 363 4.16 -0.62 7.90
N TYR A 364 4.52 -0.75 9.18
CA TYR A 364 3.61 -0.72 10.31
C TYR A 364 3.85 0.51 11.19
N GLN A 365 2.76 1.14 11.60
CA GLN A 365 2.79 2.49 12.17
C GLN A 365 2.00 2.62 13.49
N SER A 366 1.70 1.50 14.17
CA SER A 366 0.96 1.58 15.44
C SER A 366 1.83 2.21 16.54
N ALA A 367 1.21 2.91 17.47
CA ALA A 367 1.92 3.56 18.57
C ALA A 367 2.72 2.55 19.42
N ASN A 368 2.17 1.36 19.67
CA ASN A 368 2.83 0.30 20.45
C ASN A 368 4.10 -0.20 19.75
N PHE A 369 4.04 -0.38 18.43
CA PHE A 369 5.19 -0.82 17.65
C PHE A 369 6.26 0.27 17.51
N LEU A 370 5.85 1.50 17.24
CA LEU A 370 6.79 2.62 17.19
C LEU A 370 7.45 2.82 18.56
N SER A 371 6.69 2.66 19.65
CA SER A 371 7.22 2.72 21.02
C SER A 371 8.23 1.61 21.27
N SER A 372 7.97 0.37 20.85
CA SER A 372 8.91 -0.74 21.07
C SER A 372 10.23 -0.55 20.31
N ILE A 373 10.19 0.01 19.09
CA ILE A 373 11.40 0.42 18.36
C ILE A 373 12.13 1.54 19.11
N LEU A 374 11.43 2.60 19.54
CA LEU A 374 12.07 3.69 20.28
C LEU A 374 12.70 3.22 21.59
N GLN A 375 12.05 2.27 22.27
CA GLN A 375 12.57 1.65 23.49
C GLN A 375 13.77 0.75 23.24
N SER A 376 13.82 0.01 22.13
CA SER A 376 14.98 -0.85 21.82
C SER A 376 16.25 -0.02 21.66
N ILE A 377 16.13 1.17 21.06
CA ILE A 377 17.25 2.11 20.92
C ILE A 377 17.72 2.63 22.28
N HIS A 378 16.78 2.92 23.19
CA HIS A 378 17.13 3.39 24.53
C HIS A 378 17.85 2.30 25.34
N LYS A 379 17.48 1.03 25.15
CA LYS A 379 18.12 -0.12 25.79
C LYS A 379 19.59 -0.32 25.40
N ASP A 380 20.02 0.23 24.26
CA ASP A 380 21.43 0.21 23.84
C ASP A 380 22.34 1.18 24.64
N GLY A 381 21.85 1.73 25.76
CA GLY A 381 22.59 2.66 26.60
C GLY A 381 22.62 4.10 26.07
N LEU A 382 21.78 4.40 25.07
CA LEU A 382 21.69 5.74 24.50
C LEU A 382 20.88 6.69 25.39
N PRO A 383 21.35 7.94 25.60
CA PRO A 383 20.67 8.93 26.42
C PRO A 383 19.25 9.22 25.93
N LYS A 384 18.34 9.38 26.90
CA LYS A 384 16.96 9.77 26.67
C LYS A 384 16.88 11.11 25.95
N ILE A 385 15.98 11.20 24.96
CA ILE A 385 15.72 12.47 24.27
C ILE A 385 14.89 13.37 25.18
N LYS A 386 15.38 14.59 25.42
CA LYS A 386 14.71 15.57 26.31
C LYS A 386 13.66 16.41 25.59
N HIS A 387 13.83 16.65 24.29
CA HIS A 387 12.92 17.49 23.50
C HIS A 387 12.76 16.94 22.08
N VAL A 388 11.52 16.66 21.70
CA VAL A 388 11.15 16.14 20.38
C VAL A 388 10.11 17.03 19.70
N VAL A 389 10.30 17.26 18.41
CA VAL A 389 9.32 17.90 17.52
C VAL A 389 8.85 16.91 16.45
N THR A 390 7.54 16.83 16.20
CA THR A 390 6.96 15.99 15.13
C THR A 390 5.99 16.75 14.26
N ASP A 391 5.71 16.23 13.06
CA ASP A 391 4.68 16.73 12.12
C ASP A 391 3.21 16.68 12.62
N GLY A 392 2.96 16.22 13.85
CA GLY A 392 1.61 16.08 14.42
C GLY A 392 1.01 14.67 14.32
N SER A 393 1.75 13.67 13.82
CA SER A 393 1.30 12.27 13.79
C SER A 393 0.96 11.74 15.19
N LYS A 394 -0.32 11.44 15.44
CA LYS A 394 -0.83 10.96 16.74
C LYS A 394 -0.20 9.65 17.19
N ALA A 395 -0.01 8.71 16.25
CA ALA A 395 0.61 7.42 16.55
C ALA A 395 2.07 7.61 16.99
N LEU A 396 2.80 8.52 16.33
CA LEU A 396 4.19 8.84 16.68
C LEU A 396 4.29 9.60 18.01
N GLN A 397 3.43 10.60 18.24
CA GLN A 397 3.36 11.34 19.51
C GLN A 397 3.05 10.42 20.69
N ASN A 398 2.09 9.50 20.51
CA ASN A 398 1.77 8.50 21.52
C ASN A 398 2.94 7.53 21.74
N ALA A 399 3.60 7.07 20.69
CA ALA A 399 4.78 6.22 20.81
C ALA A 399 5.94 6.89 21.58
N ILE A 400 6.23 8.16 21.27
CA ILE A 400 7.26 8.96 21.96
C ILE A 400 6.89 9.12 23.43
N SER A 401 5.63 9.45 23.73
CA SER A 401 5.13 9.57 25.10
C SER A 401 5.22 8.25 25.87
N MET A 402 4.83 7.13 25.26
CA MET A 402 4.93 5.82 25.90
C MET A 402 6.39 5.42 26.15
N CYS A 403 7.29 5.71 25.21
CA CYS A 403 8.70 5.38 25.33
C CYS A 403 9.42 6.25 26.36
N TYR A 404 9.25 7.57 26.30
CA TYR A 404 10.03 8.50 27.11
C TYR A 404 9.26 9.05 28.31
N ASN A 405 7.95 9.16 28.27
CA ASN A 405 7.16 9.70 29.39
C ASN A 405 6.41 8.63 30.19
N GLN A 406 6.53 7.36 29.78
CA GLN A 406 5.91 6.20 30.45
C GLN A 406 4.39 6.34 30.63
N CYS A 407 3.74 7.08 29.72
CA CYS A 407 2.30 7.28 29.72
C CYS A 407 1.77 7.56 28.31
N SER A 408 0.46 7.45 28.10
CA SER A 408 -0.16 7.83 26.83
C SER A 408 0.00 9.33 26.58
N TYR A 409 0.00 9.74 25.32
CA TYR A 409 0.14 11.16 24.97
C TYR A 409 -1.01 12.01 25.53
N LYS A 410 -2.24 11.48 25.56
CA LYS A 410 -3.38 12.14 26.19
C LYS A 410 -3.15 12.37 27.69
N PHE A 411 -2.61 11.37 28.40
CA PHE A 411 -2.29 11.51 29.81
C PHE A 411 -1.15 12.50 30.04
N TYR A 412 -0.09 12.46 29.22
CA TYR A 412 0.99 13.45 29.22
C TYR A 412 0.48 14.89 29.09
N LEU A 413 -0.46 15.15 28.17
CA LEU A 413 -1.06 16.48 28.01
C LEU A 413 -1.82 16.92 29.27
N ASN A 414 -2.58 16.01 29.90
CA ASN A 414 -3.27 16.28 31.17
C ASN A 414 -2.30 16.58 32.32
N LEU A 415 -1.15 15.90 32.38
CA LEU A 415 -0.10 16.21 33.35
C LEU A 415 0.46 17.61 33.13
N CYS A 416 0.76 17.97 31.87
CA CYS A 416 1.23 19.30 31.51
C CYS A 416 0.23 20.39 31.91
N HIS A 417 -1.06 20.19 31.59
CA HIS A 417 -2.11 21.13 31.98
C HIS A 417 -2.24 21.24 33.50
N SER A 418 -2.19 20.13 34.24
CA SER A 418 -2.27 20.15 35.70
C SER A 418 -1.12 20.95 36.33
N ARG A 419 0.10 20.80 35.79
CA ARG A 419 1.27 21.56 36.21
C ARG A 419 1.09 23.06 35.97
N LEU A 420 0.56 23.46 34.81
CA LEU A 420 0.29 24.87 34.51
C LEU A 420 -0.82 25.46 35.38
N MET A 421 -1.72 24.64 35.91
CA MET A 421 -2.75 25.03 36.87
C MET A 421 -2.25 25.11 38.32
N GLY A 422 -0.94 24.92 38.56
CA GLY A 422 -0.32 25.03 39.89
C GLY A 422 -0.31 23.72 40.71
N ASN A 423 -0.57 22.57 40.09
CA ASN A 423 -0.41 21.27 40.76
C ASN A 423 1.02 20.74 40.59
N ASP A 424 1.79 20.77 41.68
CA ASP A 424 3.26 20.61 41.68
C ASP A 424 3.75 19.20 42.08
N GLN A 425 2.93 18.17 41.88
CA GLN A 425 3.22 16.84 42.41
C GLN A 425 4.25 16.03 41.59
N LEU A 426 4.64 16.48 40.39
CA LEU A 426 5.47 15.70 39.47
C LEU A 426 6.73 16.45 39.04
N ASP A 427 7.85 15.73 38.99
CA ASP A 427 9.11 16.20 38.45
C ASP A 427 9.16 16.03 36.92
N PHE A 428 9.09 17.14 36.20
CA PHE A 428 9.17 17.18 34.73
C PHE A 428 10.61 17.08 34.20
N SER A 429 11.65 17.17 35.06
CA SER A 429 13.06 17.11 34.65
C SER A 429 13.42 15.79 33.95
N GLN A 430 12.69 14.72 34.29
CA GLN A 430 12.88 13.40 33.71
C GLN A 430 12.00 13.16 32.49
N MET A 431 11.08 14.05 32.12
CA MET A 431 10.17 13.83 30.98
C MET A 431 10.75 14.40 29.69
N CYS A 432 10.39 13.78 28.56
CA CYS A 432 10.61 14.32 27.24
C CYS A 432 9.54 15.37 26.93
N TYR A 433 9.97 16.58 26.58
CA TYR A 433 9.11 17.62 26.04
C TYR A 433 8.72 17.28 24.61
N ILE A 434 7.43 17.00 24.37
CA ILE A 434 6.90 16.68 23.04
C ILE A 434 6.22 17.92 22.46
N ARG A 435 6.64 18.35 21.27
CA ARG A 435 6.08 19.50 20.56
C ARG A 435 5.58 19.17 19.15
N CYS A 436 4.60 19.94 18.69
CA CYS A 436 4.11 19.89 17.30
C CYS A 436 4.85 20.90 16.43
N ASP A 437 5.17 20.53 15.19
CA ASP A 437 5.67 21.45 14.18
C ASP A 437 4.62 22.53 13.85
N ILE A 438 5.03 23.80 13.97
CA ILE A 438 4.13 24.95 13.79
C ILE A 438 3.66 25.07 12.33
N ALA A 439 4.52 24.78 11.35
CA ALA A 439 4.13 24.88 9.94
C ALA A 439 3.05 23.85 9.60
N HIS A 440 3.18 22.61 10.10
CA HIS A 440 2.18 21.55 9.95
C HIS A 440 0.89 21.87 10.70
N LEU A 441 0.97 22.46 11.89
CA LEU A 441 -0.19 22.95 12.64
C LEU A 441 -0.98 24.01 11.83
N ILE A 442 -0.30 25.05 11.36
CA ILE A 442 -0.92 26.13 10.58
C ILE A 442 -1.52 25.59 9.27
N LYS A 443 -0.80 24.68 8.61
CA LYS A 443 -1.25 23.98 7.41
C LYS A 443 -2.48 23.08 7.66
N THR A 444 -2.69 22.65 8.89
CA THR A 444 -3.89 21.91 9.32
C THR A 444 -5.07 22.85 9.52
N ILE A 445 -4.86 23.93 10.27
CA ILE A 445 -5.87 24.97 10.55
C ILE A 445 -6.42 25.56 9.25
N THR A 446 -5.54 25.89 8.31
CA THR A 446 -5.90 26.47 7.00
C THR A 446 -6.77 25.56 6.12
N ARG A 447 -6.99 24.30 6.51
CA ARG A 447 -7.83 23.31 5.81
C ARG A 447 -9.13 22.97 6.52
N TRP A 448 -9.40 23.53 7.69
CA TRP A 448 -10.66 23.31 8.38
C TRP A 448 -11.85 23.66 7.47
N LYS A 449 -12.88 22.82 7.50
CA LYS A 449 -14.07 22.97 6.65
C LYS A 449 -14.76 24.32 6.83
N CYS A 450 -14.71 24.88 8.05
CA CYS A 450 -15.29 26.18 8.36
C CYS A 450 -14.65 27.36 7.58
N PHE A 451 -13.46 27.16 7.00
CA PHE A 451 -12.77 28.16 6.17
C PHE A 451 -12.98 27.98 4.67
N LYS A 452 -13.82 27.02 4.26
CA LYS A 452 -14.07 26.79 2.83
C LYS A 452 -14.76 28.01 2.21
N ASN A 453 -14.06 28.64 1.25
CA ASN A 453 -14.47 29.88 0.57
C ASN A 453 -14.49 31.15 1.46
N GLU A 454 -13.86 31.12 2.62
CA GLU A 454 -13.88 32.20 3.62
C GLU A 454 -12.47 32.77 3.82
N SER A 455 -11.89 33.41 2.79
CA SER A 455 -10.47 33.80 2.76
C SER A 455 -10.10 34.77 3.89
N ASN A 456 -10.94 35.76 4.17
CA ASN A 456 -10.65 36.80 5.15
C ASN A 456 -10.71 36.24 6.58
N LYS A 457 -11.72 35.41 6.88
CA LYS A 457 -11.85 34.72 8.17
C LYS A 457 -10.70 33.74 8.37
N LYS A 458 -10.37 32.97 7.34
CA LYS A 458 -9.23 32.05 7.33
C LYS A 458 -7.94 32.79 7.67
N ASP A 459 -7.66 33.89 6.97
CA ASP A 459 -6.46 34.69 7.18
C ASP A 459 -6.39 35.21 8.61
N PHE A 460 -7.45 35.87 9.08
CA PHE A 460 -7.56 36.40 10.43
C PHE A 460 -7.31 35.34 11.51
N TYR A 461 -8.08 34.25 11.52
CA TYR A 461 -7.95 33.23 12.57
C TYR A 461 -6.65 32.44 12.49
N THR A 462 -6.09 32.25 11.29
CA THR A 462 -4.77 31.63 11.13
C THR A 462 -3.68 32.50 11.76
N HIS A 463 -3.74 33.82 11.60
CA HIS A 463 -2.80 34.74 12.23
C HIS A 463 -2.97 34.79 13.75
N VAL A 464 -4.20 34.80 14.27
CA VAL A 464 -4.45 34.77 15.72
C VAL A 464 -3.89 33.48 16.33
N ILE A 465 -4.19 32.32 15.73
CA ILE A 465 -3.68 31.04 16.24
C ILE A 465 -2.15 30.94 16.07
N GLY A 466 -1.60 31.50 14.98
CA GLY A 466 -0.15 31.65 14.79
C GLY A 466 0.49 32.44 15.92
N TYR A 467 -0.09 33.57 16.32
CA TYR A 467 0.34 34.33 17.49
C TYR A 467 0.30 33.48 18.77
N MET A 468 -0.77 32.71 18.99
CA MET A 468 -0.90 31.83 20.17
C MET A 468 0.25 30.83 20.30
N THR A 469 0.83 30.36 19.19
CA THR A 469 1.98 29.43 19.23
C THR A 469 3.20 30.01 19.93
N THR A 470 3.31 31.35 19.99
CA THR A 470 4.45 32.05 20.57
C THR A 470 4.31 32.38 22.05
N LEU A 471 3.10 32.25 22.61
CA LEU A 471 2.79 32.61 24.00
C LEU A 471 3.46 31.66 24.99
N THR A 472 4.08 32.24 26.01
CA THR A 472 4.81 31.52 27.07
C THR A 472 4.02 31.42 28.38
N GLU A 473 2.96 32.21 28.53
CA GLU A 473 2.14 32.23 29.75
C GLU A 473 0.76 31.63 29.49
N LEU A 474 0.29 30.77 30.40
CA LEU A 474 -1.02 30.13 30.27
C LEU A 474 -2.13 31.18 30.23
N SER A 475 -2.06 32.23 31.06
CA SER A 475 -3.08 33.29 31.13
C SER A 475 -3.32 33.95 29.78
N GLU A 476 -2.27 34.22 29.01
CA GLU A 476 -2.36 34.82 27.68
C GLU A 476 -3.04 33.88 26.67
N VAL A 477 -2.69 32.58 26.70
CA VAL A 477 -3.34 31.57 25.85
C VAL A 477 -4.83 31.48 26.13
N LEU A 478 -5.22 31.50 27.42
CA LEU A 478 -6.61 31.45 27.83
C LEU A 478 -7.38 32.71 27.41
N GLU A 479 -6.77 33.89 27.54
CA GLU A 479 -7.36 35.16 27.11
C GLU A 479 -7.61 35.16 25.60
N VAL A 480 -6.61 34.79 24.80
CA VAL A 480 -6.75 34.76 23.34
C VAL A 480 -7.81 33.72 22.91
N ALA A 481 -7.83 32.53 23.53
CA ALA A 481 -8.87 31.54 23.26
C ALA A 481 -10.28 32.07 23.57
N LYS A 482 -10.46 32.75 24.71
CA LYS A 482 -11.74 33.34 25.12
C LYS A 482 -12.19 34.44 24.15
N ASN A 483 -11.26 35.26 23.67
CA ASN A 483 -11.53 36.29 22.68
C ASN A 483 -11.91 35.66 21.32
N ILE A 484 -11.25 34.58 20.88
CA ILE A 484 -11.64 33.87 19.65
C ILE A 484 -13.04 33.29 19.79
N TYR A 485 -13.38 32.64 20.91
CA TYR A 485 -14.73 32.09 21.10
C TYR A 485 -15.81 33.17 21.08
N THR A 486 -15.54 34.31 21.70
CA THR A 486 -16.45 35.46 21.72
C THR A 486 -16.68 35.98 20.30
N VAL A 487 -15.62 36.24 19.53
CA VAL A 487 -15.75 36.78 18.17
C VAL A 487 -16.35 35.75 17.20
N CYS A 488 -15.95 34.48 17.25
CA CYS A 488 -16.41 33.52 16.24
C CYS A 488 -17.87 33.06 16.42
N GLN A 489 -18.45 33.25 17.61
CA GLN A 489 -19.83 32.83 17.95
C GLN A 489 -20.84 33.98 17.98
N SER A 490 -20.40 35.23 17.94
CA SER A 490 -21.30 36.40 17.93
C SER A 490 -21.59 36.86 16.49
N PRO A 491 -22.85 36.86 16.04
CA PRO A 491 -23.22 37.34 14.71
C PRO A 491 -23.05 38.86 14.52
N ASN A 492 -23.14 39.64 15.60
CA ASN A 492 -23.09 41.11 15.57
C ASN A 492 -21.97 41.66 16.47
N ILE A 493 -21.52 42.89 16.20
CA ILE A 493 -20.53 43.64 16.99
C ILE A 493 -21.15 44.97 17.46
N PRO A 494 -21.88 45.01 18.59
CA PRO A 494 -22.34 46.27 19.14
C PRO A 494 -21.16 47.14 19.60
N ASP A 495 -21.25 48.46 19.39
CA ASP A 495 -20.24 49.41 19.84
C ASP A 495 -20.07 49.36 21.37
N GLY A 496 -18.82 49.36 21.85
CA GLY A 496 -18.50 49.24 23.28
C GLY A 496 -18.84 47.88 23.89
N SER A 497 -19.22 46.87 23.09
CA SER A 497 -19.47 45.52 23.59
C SER A 497 -18.18 44.75 23.85
N ARG A 498 -18.30 43.70 24.66
CA ARG A 498 -17.22 42.72 24.87
C ARG A 498 -16.75 42.06 23.57
N VAL A 499 -17.61 41.95 22.56
CA VAL A 499 -17.25 41.41 21.24
C VAL A 499 -16.32 42.38 20.51
N ALA A 500 -16.64 43.68 20.53
CA ALA A 500 -15.80 44.74 19.96
C ALA A 500 -14.42 44.81 20.66
N GLU A 501 -14.40 44.75 22.00
CA GLU A 501 -13.15 44.70 22.78
C GLU A 501 -12.31 43.46 22.45
N SER A 502 -12.95 42.29 22.34
CA SER A 502 -12.29 41.02 21.99
C SER A 502 -11.68 41.10 20.59
N LEU A 503 -12.42 41.60 19.60
CA LEU A 503 -11.94 41.77 18.23
C LEU A 503 -10.74 42.74 18.18
N GLN A 504 -10.85 43.88 18.86
CA GLN A 504 -9.77 44.87 18.90
C GLN A 504 -8.51 44.31 19.58
N SER A 505 -8.66 43.54 20.66
CA SER A 505 -7.56 42.82 21.31
C SER A 505 -6.88 41.84 20.34
N LEU A 506 -7.65 41.01 19.63
CA LEU A 506 -7.10 40.07 18.64
C LEU A 506 -6.36 40.79 17.49
N LEU A 507 -6.91 41.89 16.97
CA LEU A 507 -6.27 42.69 15.93
C LEU A 507 -4.96 43.34 16.42
N ASN A 508 -4.95 43.84 17.66
CA ASN A 508 -3.74 44.41 18.27
C ASN A 508 -2.67 43.34 18.48
N ASN A 509 -3.04 42.13 18.92
CA ASN A 509 -2.14 41.00 19.07
C ASN A 509 -1.50 40.60 17.74
N ILE A 510 -2.28 40.53 16.65
CA ILE A 510 -1.74 40.26 15.31
C ILE A 510 -0.76 41.37 14.87
N LYS A 511 -1.12 42.65 15.06
CA LYS A 511 -0.26 43.79 14.70
C LYS A 511 1.06 43.73 15.46
N PHE A 512 1.01 43.52 16.77
CA PHE A 512 2.20 43.38 17.61
C PHE A 512 3.07 42.21 17.16
N HIS A 513 2.46 41.06 16.87
CA HIS A 513 3.16 39.87 16.37
C HIS A 513 3.88 40.12 15.05
N LYS A 514 3.21 40.74 14.06
CA LYS A 514 3.83 41.15 12.79
C LYS A 514 5.02 42.10 13.02
N THR A 515 4.89 43.04 13.96
CA THR A 515 5.94 44.02 14.25
C THR A 515 7.15 43.40 14.97
N LYS A 516 6.94 42.39 15.82
CA LYS A 516 8.01 41.65 16.54
C LYS A 516 8.81 40.77 15.59
N ILE A 517 8.15 40.06 14.67
CA ILE A 517 8.79 39.26 13.62
C ILE A 517 9.70 40.14 12.73
N CYS A 518 9.24 41.33 12.35
CA CYS A 518 10.03 42.26 11.52
C CYS A 518 11.26 42.88 12.23
N LYS A 519 11.33 42.86 13.56
CA LYS A 519 12.44 43.46 14.33
C LYS A 519 13.51 42.47 14.77
N GLU A 520 13.18 41.18 14.88
CA GLU A 520 14.09 40.12 15.32
C GLU A 520 14.73 39.34 14.15
N ASN A 521 15.23 40.00 13.08
CA ASN A 521 16.06 39.42 11.99
C ASN A 521 15.69 38.00 11.51
N CYS A 522 14.41 37.62 11.59
CA CYS A 522 13.92 36.34 11.12
C CYS A 522 13.31 36.63 9.75
N THR A 523 14.10 36.44 8.69
CA THR A 523 13.66 36.53 7.29
C THR A 523 12.73 35.37 6.92
N CYS A 524 11.77 35.07 7.78
CA CYS A 524 10.72 34.11 7.53
C CYS A 524 9.51 34.82 6.91
N ASP A 525 9.71 35.44 5.74
CA ASP A 525 8.58 35.82 4.88
C ASP A 525 7.79 34.56 4.43
N THR A 526 8.37 33.37 4.60
CA THR A 526 7.73 32.05 4.42
C THR A 526 6.87 31.59 5.58
N CYS A 527 6.86 32.24 6.75
CA CYS A 527 6.07 31.81 7.90
C CYS A 527 4.57 32.09 7.71
N ILE A 528 4.22 33.04 6.83
CA ILE A 528 2.85 33.53 6.62
C ILE A 528 2.50 33.68 5.13
N GLU A 529 3.29 33.14 4.20
CA GLU A 529 2.73 32.79 2.89
C GLU A 529 2.18 31.36 2.98
N PRO A 530 0.90 31.11 2.65
CA PRO A 530 0.38 29.75 2.61
C PRO A 530 1.14 28.97 1.55
N ILE A 531 2.16 28.20 1.97
CA ILE A 531 2.79 27.17 1.14
C ILE A 531 1.68 26.19 0.77
N MET A 532 1.10 26.38 -0.41
CA MET A 532 0.11 25.50 -1.03
C MET A 532 0.80 24.20 -1.46
N GLU A 533 1.14 23.38 -0.48
CA GLU A 533 1.29 21.95 -0.65
C GLU A 533 0.11 21.27 0.04
N SER A 534 -0.67 20.49 -0.69
CA SER A 534 -1.78 19.74 -0.13
C SER A 534 -1.27 18.46 0.57
N TYR A 535 -0.89 18.57 1.84
CA TYR A 535 -1.23 17.52 2.79
C TYR A 535 -2.77 17.52 2.94
N GLU A 536 -3.44 16.44 3.30
CA GLU A 536 -4.84 16.52 3.78
C GLU A 536 -4.74 16.03 5.21
N TYR A 537 -4.91 16.94 6.17
CA TYR A 537 -5.14 16.53 7.55
C TYR A 537 -6.56 15.98 7.61
N LEU A 538 -6.75 14.89 8.34
CA LEU A 538 -8.08 14.35 8.59
C LEU A 538 -8.89 15.43 9.33
N ASP A 539 -10.07 15.75 8.81
CA ASP A 539 -11.13 16.18 9.72
C ASP A 539 -11.39 15.01 10.67
N THR A 540 -11.02 15.18 11.93
CA THR A 540 -11.40 14.31 13.04
C THR A 540 -12.89 14.47 13.40
N ASP A 541 -13.76 14.74 12.42
CA ASP A 541 -15.19 14.96 12.64
C ASP A 541 -15.96 13.65 12.90
N ASN A 542 -15.35 12.48 12.72
CA ASN A 542 -16.06 11.19 12.72
C ASN A 542 -15.61 10.14 13.74
N GLU A 543 -14.77 10.47 14.72
CA GLU A 543 -14.63 9.60 15.89
C GLU A 543 -15.65 10.03 16.96
N LYS A 544 -16.84 9.42 16.94
CA LYS A 544 -17.58 9.23 18.19
C LYS A 544 -16.86 8.10 18.94
N SER A 545 -15.90 8.47 19.79
CA SER A 545 -15.39 7.55 20.79
C SER A 545 -16.39 7.52 21.95
N ASP A 546 -17.16 6.44 22.06
CA ASP A 546 -18.00 6.15 23.23
C ASP A 546 -17.17 5.70 24.46
N GLU A 547 -16.02 6.34 24.70
CA GLU A 547 -15.28 6.21 25.95
C GLU A 547 -15.69 7.34 26.90
N ILE A 548 -16.10 6.97 28.11
CA ILE A 548 -16.48 7.87 29.20
C ILE A 548 -15.44 9.00 29.33
N ASP A 549 -15.88 10.23 29.03
CA ASP A 549 -15.05 11.40 28.82
C ASP A 549 -14.40 11.91 30.13
N THR A 550 -13.17 11.45 30.37
CA THR A 550 -12.28 11.91 31.46
C THR A 550 -11.29 12.97 30.98
N ASN A 551 -11.51 13.63 29.83
CA ASN A 551 -10.57 14.63 29.31
C ASN A 551 -10.77 15.99 29.99
N ASN A 552 -10.08 16.20 31.12
CA ASN A 552 -10.11 17.45 31.90
C ASN A 552 -9.87 18.71 31.05
N ILE A 553 -8.94 18.67 30.08
CA ILE A 553 -8.65 19.81 29.20
C ILE A 553 -9.83 20.12 28.27
N ARG A 554 -10.46 19.09 27.70
CA ARG A 554 -11.63 19.28 26.83
C ARG A 554 -12.77 19.91 27.60
N ASN A 555 -13.13 19.35 28.76
CA ASN A 555 -14.17 19.89 29.62
C ASN A 555 -13.91 21.34 30.01
N PHE A 556 -12.64 21.69 30.30
CA PHE A 556 -12.23 23.05 30.60
C PHE A 556 -12.50 24.03 29.45
N PHE A 557 -12.08 23.72 28.22
CA PHE A 557 -12.32 24.60 27.06
C PHE A 557 -13.77 24.57 26.57
N GLU A 558 -14.50 23.46 26.71
CA GLU A 558 -15.93 23.43 26.43
C GLU A 558 -16.74 24.30 27.39
N ASN A 559 -16.37 24.33 28.67
CA ASN A 559 -16.99 25.23 29.64
C ASN A 559 -16.68 26.70 29.29
N MET A 560 -15.44 27.01 28.94
CA MET A 560 -15.07 28.34 28.44
C MET A 560 -15.89 28.75 27.20
N GLN A 561 -16.04 27.84 26.24
CA GLN A 561 -16.83 28.03 25.04
C GLN A 561 -18.32 28.30 25.36
N LYS A 562 -18.90 27.55 26.30
CA LYS A 562 -20.30 27.73 26.74
C LYS A 562 -20.51 29.05 27.48
N GLU A 563 -19.54 29.49 28.29
CA GLU A 563 -19.59 30.78 28.98
C GLU A 563 -19.63 31.95 27.99
N THR A 564 -18.83 31.89 26.92
CA THR A 564 -18.81 32.95 25.90
C THR A 564 -20.07 33.00 25.06
N PHE A 565 -20.72 31.85 24.80
CA PHE A 565 -21.96 31.78 24.03
C PHE A 565 -23.15 32.50 24.69
N ARG A 566 -23.15 32.64 26.02
CA ARG A 566 -24.27 33.22 26.79
C ARG A 566 -24.36 34.75 26.70
N LEU A 567 -23.44 35.40 26.01
CA LEU A 567 -23.46 36.84 25.77
C LEU A 567 -24.46 37.13 24.63
N LYS A 568 -25.68 37.54 24.99
CA LYS A 568 -26.76 37.89 24.04
C LYS A 568 -26.34 39.03 23.11
N CYS A 569 -26.80 38.97 21.85
CA CYS A 569 -26.65 40.04 20.87
C CYS A 569 -27.81 41.03 20.97
N ASP A 570 -27.53 42.33 20.80
CA ASP A 570 -28.52 43.34 20.47
C ASP A 570 -28.90 43.23 18.99
N GLU A 571 -30.18 43.42 18.69
CA GLU A 571 -30.74 43.34 17.33
C GLU A 571 -30.35 44.54 16.44
N ASP A 572 -29.86 45.64 17.04
CA ASP A 572 -29.53 46.91 16.37
C ASP A 572 -28.02 47.12 16.10
N ALA A 573 -27.21 46.06 16.09
CA ALA A 573 -25.75 46.14 15.98
C ALA A 573 -25.18 45.76 14.60
N ASP A 574 -23.99 46.28 14.27
CA ASP A 574 -23.28 45.98 13.02
C ASP A 574 -22.96 44.49 12.86
N ASP A 575 -22.96 44.00 11.62
CA ASP A 575 -22.62 42.61 11.28
C ASP A 575 -21.16 42.29 11.63
N ASN A 576 -20.91 41.10 12.19
CA ASN A 576 -19.57 40.60 12.45
C ASN A 576 -18.99 39.86 11.23
N ASP A 577 -18.12 40.52 10.47
CA ASP A 577 -17.38 39.92 9.35
C ASP A 577 -16.53 38.69 9.73
N TYR A 578 -16.21 38.53 11.01
CA TYR A 578 -15.43 37.42 11.55
C TYR A 578 -16.29 36.30 12.16
N PHE A 579 -17.62 36.39 12.09
CA PHE A 579 -18.53 35.34 12.56
C PHE A 579 -18.25 34.02 11.83
N CYS A 580 -17.89 32.99 12.61
CA CYS A 580 -17.49 31.67 12.11
C CYS A 580 -17.79 30.60 13.18
N PRO A 581 -19.06 30.27 13.45
CA PRO A 581 -19.43 29.40 14.57
C PRO A 581 -18.85 27.98 14.44
N GLY A 582 -18.61 27.51 13.21
CA GLY A 582 -17.93 26.24 12.94
C GLY A 582 -16.49 26.18 13.46
N LEU A 583 -15.83 27.33 13.64
CA LEU A 583 -14.48 27.42 14.19
C LEU A 583 -14.42 26.93 15.64
N ALA A 584 -15.46 27.19 16.44
CA ALA A 584 -15.44 26.93 17.87
C ALA A 584 -15.14 25.46 18.19
N LYS A 585 -15.80 24.51 17.50
CA LYS A 585 -15.56 23.07 17.67
C LYS A 585 -14.12 22.67 17.28
N HIS A 586 -13.63 23.19 16.15
CA HIS A 586 -12.27 22.91 15.69
C HIS A 586 -11.22 23.49 16.65
N LEU A 587 -11.44 24.70 17.16
CA LEU A 587 -10.56 25.34 18.14
C LEU A 587 -10.55 24.58 19.47
N THR A 588 -11.70 24.17 20.00
CA THR A 588 -11.77 23.34 21.23
C THR A 588 -10.99 22.04 21.06
N THR A 589 -11.10 21.41 19.90
CA THR A 589 -10.32 20.19 19.58
C THR A 589 -8.83 20.47 19.54
N LEU A 590 -8.41 21.58 18.92
CA LEU A 590 -7.01 21.99 18.87
C LEU A 590 -6.45 22.33 20.25
N LEU A 591 -7.22 23.05 21.06
CA LEU A 591 -6.85 23.45 22.42
C LEU A 591 -6.72 22.27 23.38
N CYS A 592 -7.26 21.09 23.07
CA CYS A 592 -6.95 19.87 23.83
C CYS A 592 -5.45 19.54 23.86
N GLU A 593 -4.67 20.09 22.93
CA GLU A 593 -3.24 19.82 22.77
C GLU A 593 -2.37 21.07 22.94
N TYR A 594 -2.91 22.16 23.47
CA TYR A 594 -2.21 23.43 23.63
C TYR A 594 -0.81 23.33 24.29
N PRO A 595 -0.54 22.42 25.27
CA PRO A 595 0.80 22.33 25.86
C PRO A 595 1.87 21.88 24.87
N ALA A 596 1.50 21.20 23.78
CA ALA A 596 2.42 20.68 22.78
C ALA A 596 2.67 21.66 21.61
N TRP A 597 1.75 22.57 21.31
CA TRP A 597 1.87 23.48 20.16
C TRP A 597 2.05 24.96 20.52
N THR A 598 1.97 25.32 21.80
CA THR A 598 2.34 26.65 22.34
C THR A 598 3.69 26.60 23.08
N ASN A 599 4.19 27.75 23.53
CA ASN A 599 5.44 27.87 24.29
C ASN A 599 5.24 27.82 25.81
N VAL A 600 4.02 27.61 26.32
CA VAL A 600 3.68 27.66 27.76
C VAL A 600 4.45 26.68 28.63
N MET A 601 4.94 25.57 28.05
CA MET A 601 5.71 24.55 28.78
C MET A 601 7.22 24.79 28.76
N MET A 602 7.72 25.82 28.06
CA MET A 602 9.17 26.04 27.89
C MET A 602 9.91 26.22 29.21
N GLN A 603 9.34 26.99 30.15
CA GLN A 603 9.92 27.21 31.47
C GLN A 603 9.96 25.91 32.28
N THR A 604 8.87 25.13 32.26
CA THR A 604 8.76 23.83 32.96
C THR A 604 9.82 22.83 32.50
N PHE A 605 10.13 22.78 31.20
CA PHE A 605 11.15 21.89 30.64
C PHE A 605 12.54 22.52 30.51
N ASN A 606 12.73 23.75 31.00
CA ASN A 606 13.99 24.49 30.95
C ASN A 606 14.65 24.52 29.55
N THR A 607 13.88 24.83 28.50
CA THR A 607 14.37 24.89 27.12
C THR A 607 14.39 26.32 26.59
N LYS A 608 15.44 26.70 25.84
CA LYS A 608 15.52 28.00 25.16
C LYS A 608 14.98 27.97 23.72
N ILE A 609 14.51 26.82 23.26
CA ILE A 609 14.05 26.64 21.87
C ILE A 609 12.61 27.13 21.74
N CYS A 610 12.45 28.36 21.23
CA CYS A 610 11.16 29.04 21.10
C CYS A 610 10.32 28.62 19.87
N VAL A 611 10.94 28.03 18.85
CA VAL A 611 10.26 27.59 17.62
C VAL A 611 10.33 26.07 17.51
N ALA A 612 9.16 25.43 17.56
CA ALA A 612 9.04 24.02 17.24
C ALA A 612 8.99 23.83 15.72
N THR A 613 10.07 23.28 15.16
CA THR A 613 10.14 22.92 13.75
C THR A 613 10.68 21.52 13.51
N SER A 614 10.00 20.78 12.65
CA SER A 614 10.40 19.50 12.07
C SER A 614 10.97 19.65 10.65
N GLY A 615 11.07 20.89 10.13
CA GLY A 615 11.64 21.19 8.81
C GLY A 615 13.06 20.65 8.59
N ARG A 616 13.78 20.32 9.68
CA ARG A 616 15.05 19.58 9.63
C ARG A 616 14.88 18.21 8.97
N SER A 617 13.88 17.44 9.36
CA SER A 617 13.62 16.13 8.77
C SER A 617 13.15 16.24 7.33
N GLU A 618 12.34 17.24 6.99
CA GLU A 618 11.93 17.50 5.60
C GLU A 618 13.13 17.86 4.70
N ALA A 619 13.99 18.77 5.15
CA ALA A 619 15.22 19.13 4.46
C ALA A 619 16.14 17.92 4.29
N LEU A 620 16.26 17.09 5.34
CA LEU A 620 17.03 15.86 5.31
C LEU A 620 16.46 14.85 4.29
N PHE A 621 15.13 14.69 4.20
CA PHE A 621 14.52 13.83 3.20
C PHE A 621 14.72 14.35 1.77
N ALA A 622 14.67 15.67 1.57
CA ALA A 622 14.95 16.30 0.29
C ALA A 622 16.41 16.08 -0.13
N ASP A 623 17.35 16.34 0.78
CA ASP A 623 18.78 16.13 0.56
C ASP A 623 19.10 14.66 0.29
N LEU A 624 18.56 13.74 1.09
CA LEU A 624 18.68 12.29 0.89
C LEU A 624 18.26 11.90 -0.53
N ARG A 625 17.11 12.39 -1.03
CA ARG A 625 16.64 12.07 -2.40
C ARG A 625 17.58 12.60 -3.47
N ASN A 626 18.14 13.79 -3.27
CA ASN A 626 19.05 14.42 -4.22
C ASN A 626 20.39 13.68 -4.26
N VAL A 627 21.04 13.49 -3.11
CA VAL A 627 22.37 12.86 -2.98
C VAL A 627 22.37 11.40 -3.45
N THR A 628 21.30 10.66 -3.16
CA THR A 628 21.17 9.26 -3.57
C THR A 628 20.61 9.08 -4.99
N GLU A 629 20.26 10.18 -5.66
CA GLU A 629 19.56 10.24 -6.95
C GLU A 629 18.27 9.40 -6.99
N MET A 630 17.60 9.26 -5.85
CA MET A 630 16.40 8.44 -5.71
C MET A 630 15.16 9.17 -6.18
N THR A 631 14.98 9.20 -7.51
CA THR A 631 13.75 9.69 -8.16
C THR A 631 12.60 8.68 -8.10
N ARG A 632 12.89 7.40 -7.80
CA ARG A 632 11.92 6.31 -7.74
C ARG A 632 12.26 5.35 -6.61
N PRO A 633 11.27 4.66 -6.03
CA PRO A 633 11.53 3.67 -5.00
C PRO A 633 12.45 2.55 -5.51
N VAL A 634 13.43 2.14 -4.71
CA VAL A 634 14.38 1.06 -5.00
C VAL A 634 14.12 -0.17 -4.10
N SER A 635 14.83 -1.29 -4.29
CA SER A 635 14.73 -2.41 -3.35
C SER A 635 15.31 -2.01 -1.98
N MET A 636 14.79 -2.59 -0.89
CA MET A 636 15.15 -2.18 0.46
C MET A 636 16.64 -2.34 0.78
N HIS A 637 17.24 -3.49 0.45
CA HIS A 637 18.69 -3.71 0.60
C HIS A 637 19.52 -2.65 -0.14
N LEU A 638 19.14 -2.31 -1.38
CA LEU A 638 19.84 -1.28 -2.16
C LEU A 638 19.62 0.12 -1.58
N PHE A 639 18.43 0.41 -1.05
CA PHE A 639 18.18 1.67 -0.36
C PHE A 639 19.10 1.81 0.85
N ILE A 640 19.19 0.80 1.72
CA ILE A 640 20.06 0.83 2.91
C ILE A 640 21.51 1.05 2.51
N ALA A 641 21.97 0.35 1.47
CA ALA A 641 23.33 0.51 0.99
C ALA A 641 23.62 1.91 0.41
N LYS A 642 22.69 2.46 -0.38
CA LYS A 642 22.78 3.86 -0.88
C LYS A 642 22.73 4.87 0.25
N TYR A 643 21.83 4.68 1.21
CA TYR A 643 21.69 5.54 2.38
C TYR A 643 22.99 5.60 3.17
N TYR A 644 23.60 4.45 3.46
CA TYR A 644 24.85 4.40 4.20
C TYR A 644 26.02 5.01 3.41
N ASN A 645 26.25 4.51 2.19
CA ASN A 645 27.47 4.79 1.42
C ASN A 645 27.49 6.20 0.80
N LYS A 646 26.33 6.76 0.44
CA LYS A 646 26.26 8.08 -0.22
C LYS A 646 25.85 9.22 0.70
N PHE A 647 25.10 8.93 1.76
CA PHE A 647 24.44 9.98 2.55
C PHE A 647 24.92 10.01 3.99
N LEU A 648 24.75 8.91 4.72
CA LEU A 648 24.92 8.88 6.16
C LEU A 648 26.37 9.12 6.61
N ASN A 649 27.32 8.39 6.04
CA ASN A 649 28.70 8.37 6.54
C ASN A 649 29.34 9.78 6.51
N GLY A 650 29.19 10.49 5.38
CA GLY A 650 29.71 11.85 5.24
C GLY A 650 29.06 12.83 6.22
N GLN A 651 27.74 12.75 6.42
CA GLN A 651 27.01 13.64 7.33
C GLN A 651 27.45 13.47 8.79
N VAL A 652 27.63 12.22 9.25
CA VAL A 652 28.05 11.92 10.63
C VAL A 652 29.49 12.39 10.89
N ILE A 653 30.40 12.18 9.93
CA ILE A 653 31.79 12.65 10.03
C ILE A 653 31.84 14.18 10.16
N LEU A 654 31.09 14.90 9.33
CA LEU A 654 31.06 16.37 9.35
C LEU A 654 30.46 16.92 10.66
N ALA A 655 29.42 16.27 11.19
CA ALA A 655 28.86 16.66 12.49
C ALA A 655 29.82 16.42 13.64
N MET A 656 30.53 15.27 13.66
CA MET A 656 31.55 15.03 14.68
C MET A 656 32.70 16.04 14.59
N ALA A 657 33.16 16.37 13.39
CA ALA A 657 34.17 17.42 13.20
C ALA A 657 33.68 18.77 13.75
N SER A 658 32.41 19.11 13.52
CA SER A 658 31.82 20.35 14.04
C SER A 658 31.76 20.41 15.58
N ILE A 659 31.56 19.26 16.24
CA ILE A 659 31.62 19.16 17.70
C ILE A 659 33.05 19.37 18.19
N VAL A 660 34.03 18.73 17.55
CA VAL A 660 35.46 18.84 17.90
C VAL A 660 35.97 20.27 17.71
N ASP A 661 35.56 20.93 16.62
CA ASP A 661 35.91 22.33 16.30
C ASP A 661 35.26 23.35 17.27
N GLY A 662 34.39 22.92 18.19
CA GLY A 662 33.64 23.81 19.06
C GLY A 662 32.59 24.66 18.32
N LYS A 663 32.27 24.33 17.06
CA LYS A 663 31.26 25.02 16.23
C LYS A 663 29.83 24.62 16.61
N ILE A 664 29.52 24.41 17.88
CA ILE A 664 28.17 24.09 18.34
C ILE A 664 27.41 25.42 18.43
N SER A 665 26.99 25.96 17.29
CA SER A 665 26.05 27.08 17.27
C SER A 665 24.67 26.56 17.68
N SER A 666 24.01 27.25 18.62
CA SER A 666 22.62 27.05 18.96
C SER A 666 21.73 27.05 17.71
N ALA A 667 20.70 26.20 17.71
CA ALA A 667 19.89 25.78 16.58
C ALA A 667 19.10 26.88 15.82
N THR A 668 19.37 28.16 16.10
CA THR A 668 18.62 29.32 15.61
C THR A 668 19.17 29.95 14.33
N LYS A 669 20.41 29.65 13.90
CA LYS A 669 21.08 30.39 12.80
C LYS A 669 20.90 29.85 11.36
N ILE A 670 20.30 28.67 11.14
CA ILE A 670 20.43 27.95 9.84
C ILE A 670 19.37 28.35 8.78
N LEU A 671 18.36 29.16 9.08
CA LEU A 671 17.31 29.50 8.10
C LEU A 671 17.71 30.54 7.02
N THR A 672 18.98 30.93 6.89
CA THR A 672 19.36 32.17 6.19
C THR A 672 20.05 32.06 4.83
N THR A 673 20.19 30.90 4.18
CA THR A 673 20.77 30.89 2.81
C THR A 673 20.12 29.91 1.84
N GLU A 674 19.62 30.50 0.74
CA GLU A 674 18.83 29.96 -0.36
C GLU A 674 19.59 29.05 -1.34
N ASN A 675 18.83 28.25 -2.10
CA ASN A 675 18.90 28.34 -3.57
C ASN A 675 17.60 27.86 -4.22
N ASN A 676 16.86 28.82 -4.77
CA ASN A 676 15.63 28.66 -5.53
C ASN A 676 15.88 28.03 -6.91
N SER A 677 15.19 26.92 -7.25
CA SER A 677 14.86 26.64 -8.65
C SER A 677 13.53 25.91 -8.79
N ALA A 678 12.68 26.50 -9.64
CA ALA A 678 11.27 26.20 -9.81
C ALA A 678 11.02 24.82 -10.44
N ILE A 679 10.12 24.02 -9.84
CA ILE A 679 9.53 22.84 -10.48
C ILE A 679 8.00 22.85 -10.28
N LYS A 680 7.27 23.29 -11.31
CA LYS A 680 5.83 23.09 -11.45
C LYS A 680 5.54 21.59 -11.57
N SER A 681 4.68 21.03 -10.73
CA SER A 681 4.20 19.65 -10.91
C SER A 681 2.67 19.55 -10.89
N THR A 682 2.14 18.91 -11.93
CA THR A 682 0.71 18.65 -12.18
C THR A 682 0.18 17.50 -11.32
N VAL A 683 -0.99 17.73 -10.71
CA VAL A 683 -1.67 16.84 -9.75
C VAL A 683 -2.19 15.55 -10.40
N LYS A 684 -1.95 14.40 -9.74
CA LYS A 684 -2.73 13.16 -9.93
C LYS A 684 -3.06 12.51 -8.58
N LYS A 685 -4.36 12.30 -8.35
CA LYS A 685 -4.96 11.70 -7.14
C LYS A 685 -4.59 10.23 -6.95
N ARG A 686 -4.25 9.81 -5.72
CA ARG A 686 -4.26 8.41 -5.21
C ARG A 686 -4.49 8.37 -3.71
N GLY A 687 -5.12 7.29 -3.25
CA GLY A 687 -6.08 7.27 -2.14
C GLY A 687 -5.65 6.78 -0.75
N LYS A 688 -6.66 6.92 0.13
CA LYS A 688 -6.80 6.70 1.58
C LYS A 688 -6.42 5.31 2.10
N TYR A 689 -5.98 5.23 3.37
CA TYR A 689 -6.57 4.49 4.52
C TYR A 689 -5.61 4.55 5.72
N LEU A 690 -6.06 4.96 6.92
CA LEU A 690 -5.45 4.64 8.23
C LEU A 690 -6.40 5.01 9.37
N GLU A 691 -6.80 4.01 10.17
CA GLU A 691 -7.02 4.03 11.63
C GLU A 691 -7.19 2.57 12.10
N SER A 692 -6.72 2.26 13.31
CA SER A 692 -6.70 0.89 13.85
C SER A 692 -8.02 0.54 14.54
N CYS A 693 -8.84 -0.25 13.86
CA CYS A 693 -10.01 -0.93 14.40
C CYS A 693 -9.60 -2.22 15.13
N LEU A 694 -10.40 -2.70 16.09
CA LEU A 694 -10.33 -4.05 16.70
C LEU A 694 -10.20 -5.16 15.62
N ASP A 695 -10.69 -4.89 14.41
CA ASP A 695 -10.55 -5.75 13.23
C ASP A 695 -9.08 -6.00 12.84
N ILE A 696 -8.16 -5.06 13.08
CA ILE A 696 -6.74 -5.20 12.75
C ILE A 696 -6.06 -6.21 13.70
N GLU A 697 -6.43 -6.23 14.99
CA GLU A 697 -5.96 -7.24 15.94
C GLU A 697 -6.44 -8.65 15.53
N ASN A 698 -7.70 -8.77 15.10
CA ASN A 698 -8.24 -10.01 14.52
C ASN A 698 -7.53 -10.42 13.20
N ILE A 699 -7.10 -9.46 12.38
CA ILE A 699 -6.28 -9.72 11.17
C ILE A 699 -4.92 -10.33 11.54
N HIS A 700 -4.29 -9.84 12.60
CA HIS A 700 -2.95 -10.28 13.00
C HIS A 700 -2.92 -11.68 13.58
N GLN A 701 -4.04 -12.17 14.11
CA GLN A 701 -4.08 -13.49 14.70
C GLN A 701 -4.53 -14.57 13.72
N ARG A 702 -4.85 -14.22 12.46
CA ARG A 702 -5.43 -15.17 11.48
C ARG A 702 -4.68 -16.51 11.40
N PRO A 703 -5.41 -17.63 11.34
CA PRO A 703 -4.84 -18.93 10.98
C PRO A 703 -4.04 -18.90 9.67
N LYS A 704 -2.87 -19.55 9.64
CA LYS A 704 -1.99 -19.68 8.45
C LYS A 704 -2.57 -20.61 7.38
N ILE A 705 -3.87 -20.53 7.08
CA ILE A 705 -4.54 -21.34 6.05
C ILE A 705 -4.72 -20.49 4.79
N LYS A 706 -4.45 -21.07 3.61
CA LYS A 706 -4.76 -20.46 2.31
C LYS A 706 -6.22 -20.01 2.32
N SER A 707 -6.51 -18.78 1.89
CA SER A 707 -7.91 -18.33 1.83
C SER A 707 -8.72 -19.31 0.98
N LEU A 708 -9.79 -19.89 1.55
CA LEU A 708 -10.74 -20.68 0.77
C LEU A 708 -11.46 -19.74 -0.19
N THR A 709 -10.91 -19.59 -1.38
CA THR A 709 -11.56 -18.87 -2.48
C THR A 709 -12.62 -19.72 -3.18
N ARG A 710 -12.61 -21.04 -2.94
CA ARG A 710 -13.53 -21.98 -3.56
C ARG A 710 -14.69 -22.27 -2.60
N MET A 711 -15.89 -21.87 -3.01
CA MET A 711 -17.12 -22.18 -2.29
C MET A 711 -17.43 -23.68 -2.36
N LEU A 712 -17.98 -24.22 -1.28
CA LEU A 712 -18.62 -25.53 -1.30
C LEU A 712 -19.73 -25.50 -2.35
N LYS A 713 -19.71 -26.45 -3.28
CA LYS A 713 -20.77 -26.59 -4.28
C LYS A 713 -21.99 -27.21 -3.63
N ASN A 714 -23.16 -26.68 -3.95
CA ASN A 714 -24.43 -27.25 -3.53
C ASN A 714 -24.51 -28.73 -3.93
N ALA A 715 -24.70 -29.63 -2.97
CA ALA A 715 -24.67 -31.06 -3.23
C ALA A 715 -25.83 -31.55 -4.10
N ASN A 716 -26.91 -30.76 -4.24
CA ASN A 716 -28.00 -31.03 -5.19
C ASN A 716 -27.54 -30.91 -6.65
N LEU A 717 -26.45 -30.18 -6.92
CA LEU A 717 -25.88 -29.97 -8.25
C LEU A 717 -24.74 -30.96 -8.55
N GLU A 718 -24.42 -31.84 -7.62
CA GLU A 718 -23.31 -32.78 -7.72
C GLU A 718 -23.79 -34.17 -8.16
N PRO A 719 -22.94 -34.96 -8.84
CA PRO A 719 -23.32 -36.28 -9.31
C PRO A 719 -23.67 -37.22 -8.14
N PRO A 720 -24.53 -38.24 -8.37
CA PRO A 720 -24.85 -39.24 -7.36
C PRO A 720 -23.59 -39.94 -6.80
N ILE A 721 -23.68 -40.44 -5.57
CA ILE A 721 -22.61 -41.19 -4.90
C ILE A 721 -22.94 -42.68 -4.93
N LEU A 722 -22.00 -43.52 -5.36
CA LEU A 722 -22.11 -44.96 -5.24
C LEU A 722 -21.48 -45.43 -3.91
N HIS A 723 -22.28 -46.04 -3.04
CA HIS A 723 -21.82 -46.65 -1.80
C HIS A 723 -22.56 -47.98 -1.58
N GLU A 724 -21.83 -49.06 -1.31
CA GLU A 724 -22.41 -50.41 -1.11
C GLU A 724 -23.38 -50.85 -2.23
N LYS A 725 -23.02 -50.58 -3.50
CA LYS A 725 -23.83 -50.86 -4.71
C LYS A 725 -25.16 -50.10 -4.78
N LYS A 726 -25.40 -49.14 -3.88
CA LYS A 726 -26.55 -48.23 -3.91
C LYS A 726 -26.11 -46.84 -4.36
N VAL A 727 -26.96 -46.21 -5.17
CA VAL A 727 -26.73 -44.85 -5.67
C VAL A 727 -27.49 -43.88 -4.77
N TYR A 728 -26.80 -42.88 -4.23
CA TYR A 728 -27.35 -41.88 -3.32
C TYR A 728 -27.29 -40.50 -3.96
N THR A 729 -28.41 -39.77 -3.93
CA THR A 729 -28.49 -38.36 -4.32
C THR A 729 -28.93 -37.51 -3.14
N PHE A 730 -28.22 -36.41 -2.89
CA PHE A 730 -28.66 -35.41 -1.93
C PHE A 730 -29.76 -34.55 -2.55
N LYS A 731 -30.86 -34.42 -1.82
CA LYS A 731 -31.91 -33.43 -2.05
C LYS A 731 -31.83 -32.41 -0.93
N THR A 732 -32.14 -31.16 -1.27
CA THR A 732 -32.27 -30.04 -0.32
C THR A 732 -31.07 -29.79 0.61
N SER A 733 -29.88 -30.12 0.11
CA SER A 733 -28.61 -29.93 0.82
C SER A 733 -28.20 -28.47 1.09
N CYS A 734 -28.94 -27.50 0.55
CA CYS A 734 -28.56 -26.10 0.51
C CYS A 734 -28.23 -25.54 1.91
N MET A 735 -29.07 -25.81 2.91
CA MET A 735 -28.87 -25.31 4.26
C MET A 735 -27.62 -25.90 4.92
N PHE A 736 -27.45 -27.23 4.83
CA PHE A 736 -26.25 -27.91 5.33
C PHE A 736 -24.97 -27.33 4.71
N ASP A 737 -24.95 -27.18 3.38
CA ASP A 737 -23.80 -26.65 2.65
C ASP A 737 -23.48 -25.21 3.09
N THR A 738 -24.53 -24.44 3.39
CA THR A 738 -24.42 -23.04 3.82
C THR A 738 -23.88 -22.93 5.24
N VAL A 739 -24.36 -23.77 6.18
CA VAL A 739 -23.83 -23.88 7.55
C VAL A 739 -22.38 -24.32 7.55
N PHE A 740 -22.06 -25.30 6.72
CA PHE A 740 -20.70 -25.83 6.59
C PHE A 740 -19.75 -24.77 6.04
N GLU A 741 -20.18 -24.02 5.03
CA GLU A 741 -19.42 -22.90 4.47
C GLU A 741 -19.25 -21.75 5.49
N LEU A 742 -20.24 -21.52 6.37
CA LEU A 742 -20.14 -20.54 7.46
C LEU A 742 -19.09 -20.98 8.49
N CYS A 743 -19.09 -22.27 8.89
CA CYS A 743 -18.08 -22.83 9.79
C CYS A 743 -16.68 -22.81 9.17
N LEU A 744 -16.53 -23.13 7.87
CA LEU A 744 -15.27 -23.01 7.13
C LEU A 744 -14.76 -21.57 7.10
N SER A 745 -15.68 -20.61 6.95
CA SER A 745 -15.35 -19.18 6.97
C SER A 745 -14.88 -18.77 8.35
N ALA A 746 -15.57 -19.21 9.41
CA ALA A 746 -15.15 -18.98 10.79
C ALA A 746 -13.76 -19.59 11.07
N PHE A 747 -13.53 -20.84 10.65
CA PHE A 747 -12.25 -21.56 10.81
C PHE A 747 -11.09 -20.88 10.09
N SER A 748 -11.36 -20.23 8.96
CA SER A 748 -10.33 -19.52 8.18
C SER A 748 -10.04 -18.12 8.70
N ASN A 749 -10.98 -17.52 9.45
CA ASN A 749 -10.97 -16.11 9.82
C ASN A 749 -10.72 -15.85 11.30
N PHE A 750 -11.06 -16.78 12.21
CA PHE A 750 -10.98 -16.58 13.65
C PHE A 750 -10.01 -17.58 14.29
N ILE A 751 -8.96 -17.08 14.93
CA ILE A 751 -7.86 -17.92 15.43
C ILE A 751 -8.22 -18.81 16.60
N ASN A 752 -9.09 -18.33 17.50
CA ASN A 752 -9.47 -19.08 18.69
C ASN A 752 -10.31 -20.27 18.25
N PHE A 753 -11.29 -20.01 17.38
CA PHE A 753 -12.05 -21.07 16.72
C PHE A 753 -11.13 -22.04 15.94
N HIS A 754 -10.11 -21.54 15.25
CA HIS A 754 -9.15 -22.41 14.56
C HIS A 754 -8.33 -23.30 15.50
N ASN A 755 -7.75 -22.72 16.56
CA ASN A 755 -6.91 -23.42 17.52
C ASN A 755 -7.73 -24.45 18.30
N ASP A 756 -8.92 -24.06 18.76
CA ASP A 756 -9.83 -24.94 19.49
C ASP A 756 -10.29 -26.11 18.60
N VAL A 757 -10.54 -25.85 17.30
CA VAL A 757 -10.88 -26.91 16.35
C VAL A 757 -9.67 -27.81 16.06
N ILE A 758 -8.46 -27.25 15.91
CA ILE A 758 -7.24 -28.06 15.71
C ILE A 758 -6.98 -28.97 16.90
N ASN A 759 -6.91 -28.40 18.10
CA ASN A 759 -6.48 -29.10 19.30
C ASN A 759 -7.41 -30.27 19.63
N GLU A 760 -8.70 -30.15 19.31
CA GLU A 760 -9.71 -31.14 19.69
C GLU A 760 -10.05 -32.14 18.57
N CYS A 761 -9.84 -31.79 17.30
CA CYS A 761 -10.32 -32.57 16.16
C CYS A 761 -9.23 -33.06 15.20
N SER A 762 -7.95 -32.69 15.39
CA SER A 762 -6.88 -33.11 14.47
C SER A 762 -6.70 -34.63 14.33
N GLU A 763 -7.12 -35.39 15.36
CA GLU A 763 -6.94 -36.85 15.44
C GLU A 763 -8.26 -37.64 15.40
N LYS A 764 -9.43 -36.97 15.40
CA LYS A 764 -10.73 -37.65 15.44
C LYS A 764 -11.30 -37.84 14.03
N ASP A 765 -11.88 -39.01 13.78
CA ASP A 765 -12.65 -39.30 12.56
C ASP A 765 -14.07 -38.70 12.63
N CYS A 766 -14.14 -37.39 12.87
CA CYS A 766 -15.37 -36.61 12.91
C CYS A 766 -15.48 -35.70 11.68
N LEU A 767 -16.70 -35.26 11.36
CA LEU A 767 -16.93 -34.41 10.18
C LEU A 767 -16.25 -33.03 10.30
N LEU A 768 -15.97 -32.53 11.52
CA LEU A 768 -15.18 -31.31 11.73
C LEU A 768 -13.70 -31.53 11.39
N GLY A 769 -13.15 -32.70 11.71
CA GLY A 769 -11.82 -33.12 11.25
C GLY A 769 -11.75 -33.21 9.71
N GLU A 770 -12.80 -33.73 9.07
CA GLU A 770 -12.93 -33.72 7.61
C GLU A 770 -13.10 -32.31 7.03
N MET A 771 -13.76 -31.39 7.75
CA MET A 771 -13.80 -29.97 7.40
C MET A 771 -12.40 -29.36 7.37
N MET A 772 -11.55 -29.68 8.35
CA MET A 772 -10.17 -29.22 8.39
C MET A 772 -9.34 -29.81 7.24
N LYS A 773 -9.52 -31.10 6.96
CA LYS A 773 -8.88 -31.75 5.81
C LYS A 773 -9.30 -31.05 4.54
N TYR A 774 -10.59 -30.83 4.32
CA TYR A 774 -11.11 -30.06 3.18
C TYR A 774 -10.52 -28.65 3.12
N ALA A 775 -10.45 -27.93 4.23
CA ALA A 775 -9.87 -26.58 4.26
C ALA A 775 -8.39 -26.56 3.83
N ARG A 776 -7.64 -27.65 4.08
CA ARG A 776 -6.22 -27.80 3.72
C ARG A 776 -6.01 -28.34 2.31
N THR A 777 -6.80 -29.35 1.91
CA THR A 777 -6.58 -30.12 0.67
C THR A 777 -7.50 -29.70 -0.47
N LEU A 778 -8.61 -29.02 -0.18
CA LEU A 778 -9.73 -28.78 -1.09
C LEU A 778 -10.32 -30.07 -1.69
N ASP A 779 -10.13 -31.21 -1.02
CA ASP A 779 -10.67 -32.50 -1.45
C ASP A 779 -12.12 -32.66 -1.00
N TYR A 780 -13.04 -32.33 -1.91
CA TYR A 780 -14.47 -32.47 -1.68
C TYR A 780 -14.94 -33.92 -1.64
N ARG A 781 -14.21 -34.89 -2.23
CA ARG A 781 -14.69 -36.27 -2.34
C ARG A 781 -14.79 -36.93 -0.97
N THR A 782 -13.75 -36.77 -0.15
CA THR A 782 -13.69 -37.34 1.20
C THR A 782 -14.77 -36.73 2.09
N LEU A 783 -14.92 -35.40 2.04
CA LEU A 783 -15.99 -34.69 2.75
C LEU A 783 -17.39 -35.17 2.34
N LYS A 784 -17.63 -35.34 1.04
CA LYS A 784 -18.89 -35.80 0.48
C LYS A 784 -19.23 -37.24 0.93
N MET A 785 -18.24 -38.13 0.98
CA MET A 785 -18.40 -39.49 1.50
C MET A 785 -18.68 -39.51 3.00
N LYS A 786 -17.97 -38.70 3.80
CA LYS A 786 -18.21 -38.63 5.25
C LYS A 786 -19.61 -38.11 5.56
N ARG A 787 -20.08 -37.10 4.81
CA ARG A 787 -21.46 -36.62 4.90
C ARG A 787 -22.47 -37.73 4.63
N LEU A 788 -22.27 -38.53 3.57
CA LEU A 788 -23.14 -39.67 3.27
C LEU A 788 -23.19 -40.66 4.44
N LEU A 789 -22.03 -41.04 4.98
CA LEU A 789 -21.95 -41.94 6.13
C LEU A 789 -22.69 -41.37 7.35
N LEU A 790 -22.53 -40.08 7.66
CA LEU A 790 -23.25 -39.43 8.76
C LEU A 790 -24.78 -39.50 8.54
N CYS A 791 -25.25 -39.22 7.33
CA CYS A 791 -26.67 -39.36 7.00
C CYS A 791 -27.15 -40.81 7.18
N LEU A 792 -26.39 -41.81 6.71
CA LEU A 792 -26.75 -43.22 6.83
C LEU A 792 -26.80 -43.71 8.29
N THR A 793 -25.96 -43.19 9.18
CA THR A 793 -26.01 -43.54 10.61
C THR A 793 -27.26 -43.02 11.32
N LYS A 794 -27.80 -41.87 10.88
CA LYS A 794 -28.95 -41.21 11.51
C LYS A 794 -30.28 -41.66 10.91
N PHE A 795 -30.31 -41.85 9.60
CA PHE A 795 -31.52 -42.17 8.88
C PHE A 795 -31.50 -43.64 8.45
N LYS A 796 -31.96 -44.53 9.34
CA LYS A 796 -32.16 -45.95 9.02
C LYS A 796 -33.18 -46.06 7.87
N ASN A 797 -32.89 -46.89 6.87
CA ASN A 797 -33.77 -47.23 5.73
C ASN A 797 -33.94 -46.20 4.60
N ILE A 798 -32.96 -45.34 4.33
CA ILE A 798 -33.01 -44.50 3.11
C ILE A 798 -32.56 -45.30 1.87
N GLN A 799 -33.46 -45.45 0.88
CA GLN A 799 -33.15 -45.93 -0.46
C GLN A 799 -33.10 -44.74 -1.44
N GLY A 800 -31.92 -44.50 -2.04
CA GLY A 800 -31.79 -43.63 -3.21
C GLY A 800 -31.67 -42.13 -2.92
N GLU A 801 -32.66 -41.52 -2.25
CA GLU A 801 -32.73 -40.07 -2.07
C GLU A 801 -32.59 -39.64 -0.61
N LEU A 802 -31.64 -38.74 -0.34
CA LEU A 802 -31.38 -38.19 0.98
C LEU A 802 -31.93 -36.76 1.07
N PHE A 803 -33.07 -36.59 1.72
CA PHE A 803 -33.64 -35.27 1.99
C PHE A 803 -32.96 -34.65 3.21
N CYS A 804 -32.33 -33.49 3.03
CA CYS A 804 -31.66 -32.77 4.13
C CYS A 804 -32.60 -31.79 4.87
N ASP A 805 -33.88 -31.69 4.49
CA ASP A 805 -34.86 -30.74 5.08
C ASP A 805 -35.36 -31.15 6.46
N PHE A 806 -35.36 -32.45 6.77
CA PHE A 806 -35.96 -32.93 8.01
C PHE A 806 -34.90 -33.01 9.09
N SER A 807 -35.09 -32.21 10.16
CA SER A 807 -34.31 -32.32 11.40
C SER A 807 -32.84 -31.92 11.18
N LEU A 808 -32.62 -30.82 10.44
CA LEU A 808 -31.30 -30.25 10.23
C LEU A 808 -30.69 -29.73 11.54
N GLY A 809 -31.48 -29.12 12.41
CA GLY A 809 -31.05 -28.77 13.77
C GLY A 809 -30.47 -29.98 14.51
N ASP A 810 -31.13 -31.14 14.43
CA ASP A 810 -30.60 -32.37 15.03
C ASP A 810 -29.41 -32.95 14.23
N LEU A 811 -29.27 -32.66 12.92
CA LEU A 811 -28.12 -33.11 12.12
C LEU A 811 -26.89 -32.27 12.46
N ILE A 812 -27.08 -30.97 12.68
CA ILE A 812 -26.08 -30.02 13.17
C ILE A 812 -25.72 -30.36 14.63
N LEU A 813 -26.70 -30.61 15.48
CA LEU A 813 -26.50 -31.12 16.85
C LEU A 813 -25.71 -32.41 16.83
N LYS A 814 -26.06 -33.39 15.96
CA LYS A 814 -25.32 -34.64 15.86
C LYS A 814 -23.90 -34.45 15.32
N PHE A 815 -23.74 -33.61 14.30
CA PHE A 815 -22.46 -33.17 13.74
C PHE A 815 -21.52 -32.64 14.82
N PHE A 816 -22.03 -31.78 15.69
CA PHE A 816 -21.23 -31.21 16.77
C PHE A 816 -21.10 -32.13 17.99
N SER A 817 -22.08 -33.00 18.26
CA SER A 817 -22.03 -33.96 19.36
C SER A 817 -20.90 -34.99 19.22
N GLU A 818 -20.52 -35.35 17.99
CA GLU A 818 -19.35 -36.23 17.73
C GLU A 818 -18.02 -35.62 18.19
N CYS A 819 -17.98 -34.30 18.47
CA CYS A 819 -16.73 -33.60 18.76
C CYS A 819 -16.38 -33.46 20.26
N ASN A 820 -17.17 -33.99 21.20
CA ASN A 820 -16.98 -33.80 22.66
C ASN A 820 -16.86 -32.31 23.07
N TYR A 821 -17.46 -31.43 22.27
CA TYR A 821 -17.38 -29.99 22.48
C TYR A 821 -18.30 -29.57 23.62
N GLY A 822 -17.89 -28.57 24.40
CA GLY A 822 -18.80 -27.72 25.19
C GLY A 822 -19.60 -26.82 24.26
N LEU A 823 -20.37 -27.45 23.37
CA LEU A 823 -21.15 -26.80 22.33
C LEU A 823 -22.43 -26.25 22.94
N PHE A 824 -22.59 -24.94 22.89
CA PHE A 824 -23.88 -24.33 23.17
C PHE A 824 -24.63 -24.10 21.86
N TYR A 825 -25.41 -25.10 21.48
CA TYR A 825 -26.48 -24.94 20.49
C TYR A 825 -27.72 -24.45 21.21
N ILE A 826 -28.16 -23.24 20.87
CA ILE A 826 -29.29 -22.61 21.54
C ILE A 826 -30.38 -22.42 20.51
N ILE A 827 -31.44 -23.20 20.65
CA ILE A 827 -32.68 -23.00 19.92
C ILE A 827 -33.44 -21.91 20.66
N ILE A 828 -33.51 -20.72 20.06
CA ILE A 828 -34.39 -19.68 20.59
C ILE A 828 -35.76 -19.97 19.98
N ASN A 829 -36.71 -20.35 20.84
CA ASN A 829 -38.14 -20.33 20.53
C ASN A 829 -38.71 -19.09 21.22
N PRO A 830 -38.74 -17.91 20.57
CA PRO A 830 -39.49 -16.78 21.07
C PRO A 830 -40.95 -17.25 21.22
N LYS A 831 -41.64 -16.79 22.27
CA LYS A 831 -43.05 -17.14 22.49
C LYS A 831 -44.00 -15.99 22.13
N GLU A 832 -43.49 -14.78 21.89
CA GLU A 832 -44.27 -13.57 21.62
C GLU A 832 -43.77 -12.79 20.39
N GLU A 833 -44.70 -12.35 19.52
CA GLU A 833 -44.43 -11.70 18.21
C GLU A 833 -43.64 -10.38 18.30
N ASN A 834 -43.45 -9.82 19.50
CA ASN A 834 -42.88 -8.50 19.73
C ASN A 834 -41.45 -8.50 20.32
N GLU A 835 -40.85 -9.66 20.57
CA GLU A 835 -39.43 -9.73 20.94
C GLU A 835 -38.57 -9.56 19.67
N ILE A 836 -38.35 -8.30 19.27
CA ILE A 836 -37.32 -7.93 18.29
C ILE A 836 -36.01 -8.59 18.74
N LEU A 837 -35.20 -9.04 17.76
CA LEU A 837 -33.89 -9.67 17.92
C LEU A 837 -32.86 -8.70 18.55
N ASN A 838 -33.14 -8.18 19.74
CA ASN A 838 -32.29 -7.29 20.49
C ASN A 838 -31.24 -8.14 21.21
N ILE A 839 -30.01 -7.63 21.24
CA ILE A 839 -28.86 -8.13 22.00
C ILE A 839 -29.28 -8.70 23.35
N ARG A 840 -30.07 -7.93 24.12
CA ARG A 840 -30.50 -8.30 25.48
C ARG A 840 -31.39 -9.54 25.51
N THR A 841 -32.26 -9.74 24.53
CA THR A 841 -33.14 -10.91 24.47
C THR A 841 -32.34 -12.16 24.16
N ILE A 842 -31.41 -12.08 23.19
CA ILE A 842 -30.50 -13.16 22.84
C ILE A 842 -29.62 -13.51 24.05
N GLU A 843 -28.96 -12.53 24.66
CA GLU A 843 -28.12 -12.73 25.84
C GLU A 843 -28.91 -13.32 27.02
N ASN A 844 -30.11 -12.82 27.31
CA ASN A 844 -30.95 -13.33 28.41
C ASN A 844 -31.39 -14.77 28.15
N HIS A 845 -31.79 -15.10 26.93
CA HIS A 845 -32.20 -16.46 26.58
C HIS A 845 -31.01 -17.42 26.67
N ILE A 846 -29.84 -16.99 26.21
CA ILE A 846 -28.62 -17.77 26.30
C ILE A 846 -28.22 -17.98 27.77
N ASN A 847 -28.15 -16.90 28.56
CA ASN A 847 -27.79 -16.95 29.98
C ASN A 847 -28.77 -17.79 30.81
N LYS A 848 -30.07 -17.80 30.49
CA LYS A 848 -31.08 -18.61 31.17
C LYS A 848 -30.92 -20.12 30.92
N ASN A 849 -30.46 -20.50 29.73
CA ASN A 849 -30.27 -21.90 29.34
C ASN A 849 -28.88 -22.43 29.72
N LEU A 850 -27.91 -21.55 29.98
CA LEU A 850 -26.56 -21.86 30.46
C LEU A 850 -26.51 -22.21 31.97
N LYS A 851 -27.15 -23.32 32.37
CA LYS A 851 -27.18 -23.76 33.79
C LYS A 851 -25.91 -24.49 34.26
N ASN A 852 -24.77 -23.80 34.25
CA ASN A 852 -23.44 -24.22 34.79
C ASN A 852 -22.45 -24.91 33.83
N GLU A 853 -22.73 -24.99 32.53
CA GLU A 853 -21.71 -25.49 31.60
C GLU A 853 -20.81 -24.35 31.10
N VAL A 854 -19.52 -24.64 30.94
CA VAL A 854 -18.51 -23.70 30.46
C VAL A 854 -18.56 -23.66 28.93
N ILE A 855 -18.99 -22.52 28.34
CA ILE A 855 -18.87 -22.33 26.89
C ILE A 855 -17.40 -22.20 26.52
N LYS A 856 -16.88 -23.17 25.77
CA LYS A 856 -15.45 -23.20 25.46
C LYS A 856 -15.07 -22.32 24.26
N THR A 857 -15.88 -22.28 23.20
CA THR A 857 -15.36 -21.82 21.89
C THR A 857 -16.34 -21.06 20.98
N PHE A 858 -17.61 -21.44 20.87
CA PHE A 858 -18.57 -20.75 19.99
C PHE A 858 -20.02 -21.00 20.42
N VAL A 859 -20.93 -20.14 19.96
CA VAL A 859 -22.38 -20.21 20.18
C VAL A 859 -23.07 -20.21 18.83
N PHE A 860 -23.91 -21.23 18.61
CA PHE A 860 -24.73 -21.34 17.41
C PHE A 860 -26.19 -21.08 17.81
N VAL A 861 -26.78 -20.04 17.25
CA VAL A 861 -28.16 -19.63 17.56
C VAL A 861 -29.05 -20.02 16.40
N ASP A 862 -30.01 -20.89 16.66
CA ASP A 862 -31.02 -21.32 15.70
C ASP A 862 -32.34 -20.58 15.96
N ILE A 863 -32.85 -19.92 14.91
CA ILE A 863 -34.02 -19.03 14.94
C ILE A 863 -35.15 -19.58 14.03
N GLU A 864 -34.94 -20.76 13.45
CA GLU A 864 -35.75 -21.34 12.37
C GLU A 864 -37.24 -21.51 12.71
N SER A 865 -37.59 -21.74 13.98
CA SER A 865 -38.97 -22.01 14.40
C SER A 865 -39.85 -20.76 14.55
N TYR A 866 -39.33 -19.53 14.40
CA TYR A 866 -40.10 -18.32 14.71
C TYR A 866 -40.08 -17.20 13.66
N VAL A 867 -38.99 -17.01 12.92
CA VAL A 867 -38.79 -15.78 12.12
C VAL A 867 -39.17 -15.96 10.64
N LYS A 868 -40.11 -16.86 10.31
CA LYS A 868 -40.49 -17.08 8.90
C LYS A 868 -40.99 -15.79 8.19
N THR A 869 -41.42 -14.78 8.94
CA THR A 869 -42.09 -13.57 8.43
C THR A 869 -41.32 -12.26 8.60
N THR A 870 -40.47 -12.11 9.63
CA THR A 870 -39.83 -10.83 9.96
C THR A 870 -38.46 -10.67 9.29
N SER A 871 -38.28 -9.55 8.57
CA SER A 871 -36.98 -9.19 7.99
C SER A 871 -36.28 -8.22 8.92
N ILE A 872 -35.01 -8.45 9.20
CA ILE A 872 -34.18 -7.65 10.12
C ILE A 872 -33.22 -6.81 9.30
N VAL A 873 -32.98 -5.56 9.69
CA VAL A 873 -31.94 -4.76 9.06
C VAL A 873 -30.59 -5.31 9.51
N MET A 874 -29.70 -5.60 8.57
CA MET A 874 -28.41 -6.24 8.87
C MET A 874 -27.57 -5.52 9.96
N GLU A 875 -27.71 -4.20 10.09
CA GLU A 875 -27.05 -3.38 11.11
C GLU A 875 -27.58 -3.61 12.54
N GLU A 876 -28.79 -4.15 12.68
CA GLU A 876 -29.41 -4.48 13.96
C GLU A 876 -28.90 -5.82 14.52
N ILE A 877 -28.20 -6.62 13.70
CA ILE A 877 -27.65 -7.90 14.15
C ILE A 877 -26.47 -7.63 15.10
N PRO A 878 -26.51 -8.15 16.34
CA PRO A 878 -25.42 -7.98 17.29
C PRO A 878 -24.10 -8.48 16.74
N THR A 879 -23.10 -7.62 16.62
CA THR A 879 -21.77 -8.06 16.16
C THR A 879 -20.92 -8.64 17.28
N LYS A 880 -21.33 -8.43 18.54
CA LYS A 880 -20.71 -8.91 19.77
C LYS A 880 -21.80 -9.24 20.79
N ILE A 881 -21.61 -10.33 21.54
CA ILE A 881 -22.42 -10.70 22.71
C ILE A 881 -21.51 -11.09 23.87
N SER A 882 -21.94 -10.88 25.12
CA SER A 882 -21.13 -11.21 26.31
C SER A 882 -21.80 -12.30 27.14
N LEU A 883 -21.13 -13.43 27.34
CA LEU A 883 -21.68 -14.60 28.04
C LEU A 883 -20.68 -15.14 29.06
N GLN A 884 -21.08 -15.30 30.33
CA GLN A 884 -20.26 -15.90 31.40
C GLN A 884 -18.80 -15.36 31.47
N ASN A 885 -18.62 -14.05 31.36
CA ASN A 885 -17.33 -13.33 31.33
C ASN A 885 -16.49 -13.49 30.04
N TYR A 886 -17.05 -14.11 29.00
CA TYR A 886 -16.42 -14.19 27.70
C TYR A 886 -17.18 -13.36 26.69
N ASP A 887 -16.43 -12.64 25.88
CA ASP A 887 -16.95 -11.96 24.72
C ASP A 887 -17.06 -12.95 23.55
N PHE A 888 -18.08 -12.84 22.73
CA PHE A 888 -18.21 -13.59 21.48
C PHE A 888 -18.48 -12.64 20.32
N LEU A 889 -17.79 -12.85 19.21
CA LEU A 889 -17.91 -12.06 17.98
C LEU A 889 -18.76 -12.81 16.96
N LEU A 890 -19.64 -12.09 16.27
CA LEU A 890 -20.41 -12.64 15.17
C LEU A 890 -19.48 -13.00 14.00
N ALA A 891 -19.31 -14.31 13.75
CA ALA A 891 -18.56 -14.83 12.61
C ALA A 891 -19.38 -14.78 11.31
N GLY A 892 -20.70 -14.86 11.42
CA GLY A 892 -21.62 -14.67 10.31
C GLY A 892 -23.03 -15.17 10.62
N PHE A 893 -23.90 -15.09 9.63
CA PHE A 893 -25.29 -15.51 9.72
C PHE A 893 -25.77 -16.16 8.43
N ILE A 894 -26.91 -16.83 8.50
CA ILE A 894 -27.57 -17.46 7.37
C ILE A 894 -28.90 -16.75 7.11
N ASP A 895 -29.05 -16.29 5.88
CA ASP A 895 -30.28 -15.73 5.32
C ASP A 895 -31.03 -16.82 4.55
N TYR A 896 -32.35 -16.72 4.47
CA TYR A 896 -33.13 -17.63 3.63
C TYR A 896 -34.15 -16.87 2.77
N THR A 897 -34.35 -17.38 1.56
CA THR A 897 -35.33 -16.87 0.60
C THR A 897 -36.25 -17.99 0.16
N VAL A 898 -37.55 -17.71 0.05
CA VAL A 898 -38.52 -18.66 -0.53
C VAL A 898 -38.16 -18.84 -2.01
N SER A 899 -37.97 -20.08 -2.46
CA SER A 899 -37.68 -20.37 -3.86
C SER A 899 -38.90 -20.04 -4.71
N ASN A 900 -38.71 -19.25 -5.78
CA ASN A 900 -39.76 -18.93 -6.74
C ASN A 900 -40.30 -20.17 -7.50
N TYR A 901 -39.68 -21.34 -7.34
CA TYR A 901 -40.01 -22.56 -8.09
C TYR A 901 -40.87 -23.57 -7.30
N ASN A 902 -41.01 -23.42 -5.98
CA ASN A 902 -41.84 -24.31 -5.16
C ASN A 902 -42.05 -23.66 -3.77
N ASP A 903 -43.30 -23.45 -3.37
CA ASP A 903 -43.67 -22.69 -2.15
C ASP A 903 -43.15 -23.29 -0.83
N ASN A 904 -42.58 -24.50 -0.87
CA ASN A 904 -42.05 -25.20 0.30
C ASN A 904 -40.52 -25.39 0.29
N LEU A 905 -39.81 -24.86 -0.71
CA LEU A 905 -38.34 -24.98 -0.80
C LEU A 905 -37.67 -23.65 -0.46
N TYR A 906 -36.84 -23.65 0.57
CA TYR A 906 -36.03 -22.49 0.96
C TYR A 906 -34.63 -22.58 0.35
N HIS A 907 -34.15 -21.45 -0.14
CA HIS A 907 -32.75 -21.28 -0.53
C HIS A 907 -32.01 -20.51 0.56
N PHE A 908 -30.86 -21.01 0.99
CA PHE A 908 -30.07 -20.45 2.08
C PHE A 908 -28.80 -19.79 1.55
N THR A 909 -28.47 -18.63 2.11
CA THR A 909 -27.28 -17.87 1.74
C THR A 909 -26.47 -17.53 2.99
N ASN A 910 -25.17 -17.81 2.95
CA ASN A 910 -24.25 -17.51 4.04
C ASN A 910 -23.74 -16.07 3.88
N TYR A 911 -23.83 -15.30 4.97
CA TYR A 911 -23.16 -14.02 5.12
C TYR A 911 -22.08 -14.18 6.19
N SER A 912 -20.84 -14.33 5.73
CA SER A 912 -19.70 -14.50 6.63
C SER A 912 -18.94 -13.20 6.79
N ARG A 913 -18.54 -12.90 8.02
CA ARG A 913 -17.70 -11.76 8.33
C ARG A 913 -16.26 -12.11 7.97
N SER A 914 -15.67 -11.34 7.06
CA SER A 914 -14.26 -11.45 6.75
C SER A 914 -13.41 -10.81 7.84
N VAL A 915 -12.14 -11.20 7.91
CA VAL A 915 -11.17 -10.62 8.84
C VAL A 915 -10.97 -9.11 8.63
N LYS A 916 -11.28 -8.60 7.43
CA LYS A 916 -11.25 -7.16 7.11
C LYS A 916 -12.56 -6.44 7.41
N ASN A 917 -13.45 -7.09 8.18
CA ASN A 917 -14.79 -6.61 8.53
C ASN A 917 -15.70 -6.26 7.35
N PHE A 918 -15.40 -6.83 6.17
CA PHE A 918 -16.35 -6.87 5.07
C PHE A 918 -17.22 -8.11 5.18
N TRP A 919 -18.47 -7.97 4.80
CA TRP A 919 -19.38 -9.10 4.69
C TRP A 919 -19.19 -9.78 3.34
N VAL A 920 -19.09 -11.10 3.37
CA VAL A 920 -18.96 -11.93 2.17
C VAL A 920 -20.22 -12.78 2.07
N ARG A 921 -21.05 -12.45 1.08
CA ARG A 921 -22.22 -13.24 0.69
C ARG A 921 -21.78 -14.42 -0.15
N LYS A 922 -22.09 -15.62 0.33
CA LYS A 922 -21.78 -16.90 -0.29
C LYS A 922 -23.10 -17.61 -0.56
N ASP A 923 -23.55 -17.51 -1.80
CA ASP A 923 -24.70 -18.23 -2.33
C ASP A 923 -24.21 -19.50 -3.05
N ASN A 924 -24.56 -20.68 -2.54
CA ASN A 924 -24.06 -21.95 -3.07
C ASN A 924 -24.61 -22.32 -4.47
N LEU A 925 -25.57 -21.56 -5.00
CA LEU A 925 -26.01 -21.62 -6.39
C LEU A 925 -25.22 -20.68 -7.31
N SER A 926 -24.54 -19.68 -6.73
CA SER A 926 -23.69 -18.74 -7.46
C SER A 926 -22.29 -19.32 -7.72
N LYS A 927 -21.64 -18.89 -8.80
CA LYS A 927 -20.27 -19.35 -9.14
C LYS A 927 -19.17 -18.66 -8.33
N GLN A 928 -19.45 -17.52 -7.69
CA GLN A 928 -18.44 -16.71 -7.00
C GLN A 928 -19.02 -15.98 -5.77
N PRO A 929 -18.22 -15.80 -4.70
CA PRO A 929 -18.62 -15.01 -3.54
C PRO A 929 -18.78 -13.54 -3.90
N HIS A 930 -19.74 -12.87 -3.26
CA HIS A 930 -20.02 -11.44 -3.44
C HIS A 930 -19.65 -10.65 -2.19
N TYR A 931 -18.80 -9.64 -2.35
CA TYR A 931 -18.44 -8.73 -1.26
C TYR A 931 -19.52 -7.66 -1.08
N ILE A 932 -19.96 -7.47 0.16
CA ILE A 932 -20.98 -6.51 0.51
C ILE A 932 -20.33 -5.38 1.30
N THR A 933 -20.54 -4.15 0.80
CA THR A 933 -20.21 -2.94 1.53
C THR A 933 -21.39 -2.52 2.40
N LEU A 934 -21.16 -2.26 3.68
CA LEU A 934 -22.16 -1.80 4.66
C LEU A 934 -22.91 -0.51 4.27
N LYS A 935 -22.51 0.18 3.20
CA LYS A 935 -23.22 1.37 2.68
C LYS A 935 -24.62 1.08 2.13
N ASN A 936 -24.96 -0.19 1.91
CA ASN A 936 -26.27 -0.60 1.44
C ASN A 936 -26.98 -1.27 2.62
N CYS A 937 -27.83 -0.53 3.35
CA CYS A 937 -28.73 -1.15 4.32
C CYS A 937 -29.70 -2.06 3.54
N PHE A 938 -29.66 -3.37 3.76
CA PHE A 938 -30.67 -4.30 3.25
C PHE A 938 -31.21 -5.17 4.37
N THR A 939 -32.44 -5.59 4.19
CA THR A 939 -33.15 -6.46 5.13
C THR A 939 -32.89 -7.92 4.79
N VAL A 940 -32.65 -8.74 5.81
CA VAL A 940 -32.39 -10.19 5.68
C VAL A 940 -33.38 -10.98 6.52
N LYS A 941 -33.68 -12.21 6.12
CA LYS A 941 -34.48 -13.15 6.91
C LYS A 941 -33.55 -14.18 7.52
N ILE A 942 -33.21 -13.99 8.79
CA ILE A 942 -32.15 -14.76 9.45
C ILE A 942 -32.72 -16.11 9.90
N SER A 943 -32.08 -17.21 9.50
CA SER A 943 -32.33 -18.53 10.08
C SER A 943 -31.37 -18.84 11.23
N GLN A 944 -30.09 -18.51 11.09
CA GLN A 944 -29.05 -18.95 12.03
C GLN A 944 -27.96 -17.89 12.21
N LEU A 945 -27.39 -17.81 13.42
CA LEU A 945 -26.25 -16.96 13.77
C LEU A 945 -25.10 -17.81 14.33
N LEU A 946 -23.86 -17.49 13.93
CA LEU A 946 -22.66 -18.10 14.49
C LEU A 946 -21.82 -17.03 15.20
N TYR A 947 -21.71 -17.15 16.52
CA TYR A 947 -20.81 -16.36 17.34
C TYR A 947 -19.61 -17.18 17.78
N VAL A 948 -18.40 -16.64 17.68
CA VAL A 948 -17.16 -17.31 18.10
C VAL A 948 -16.51 -16.55 19.24
N LYS A 949 -15.91 -17.26 20.18
CA LYS A 949 -15.31 -16.68 21.38
C LYS A 949 -14.18 -15.69 21.02
N SER A 950 -14.36 -14.46 21.49
CA SER A 950 -13.36 -13.38 21.52
C SER A 950 -12.33 -13.66 22.62
N PHE A 951 -11.19 -12.96 22.57
CA PHE A 951 -10.07 -13.11 23.50
C PHE A 951 -10.44 -12.99 24.97
#